data_AF-A0A9E3UUG8-F1
#
_entry.id   AF-A0A9E3UUG8-F1
#
_cell.length_a   1.000
_cell.length_b   1.000
_cell.length_c   1.000
_cell.angle_alpha   90.00
_cell.angle_beta   90.00
_cell.angle_gamma   90.00
#
_symmetry.space_group_name_H-M   'P 1'
#
loop_
_entity.id
_entity.type
_entity.pdbx_description
1 polymer ?
#
loop_
_entity_poly.entity_id
_entity_poly.type
_entity_poly.pdbx_seq_one_letter_code
_entity_poly.pdbx_strand_id
1 'polypeptide(L)'
;MNAQPRFPRSREAFPLPLCTSVLRPLPSVLRLPSSVLGPAGLALAWLACTGPAPDAAAFAIHRIEPTAAGPWRVLHDADPDGYFILYAGSSIDAISQPQSMALGVPGLGSLPAAEGHVTRFFRVRRVPLSTPLDLDDDGIDDVFELRHPAALNPLDPSDALEDFDGDGASNLAEYRAGTDPLTGTGGWTFHVVDDPLPGSTTRFRTLTEAVAHLNAHLPADRAGRVLIETTRPQEVEVLELNGDVELAAAPGYEGRIVLQGPASAPMVLRSGAALNLAGWSIESPAGLRVESARRLTWTSNRSPAATFVLGPGTAHATRLAGPHGGGASSLLVGKSVFTGPLRLTWFGGGGAAASLGLTENTAPAIEASVHGLFGGVAEFRGNLTTDLALSFDALAAARIVVANQANLDRLAFSGTAQANPTLSFSGIFAANLGLELAGIGSVFASLETVTSQTVTLDVGASHAEIDARDLTADRIVLNLASPAGVTPRLRHSLRNVTARGGIQVNAIEARDGSLDLSLALVNASQLELASRAATRLQLDEGVTLSGQLRASVTSQTLDLEALDARVEGGLSIQAGGIGAGLQVFWQGGAVRGRADIESAIGATVGVTIDGTVFDPGGALAIVRGDGGPTLQDAFLLPSRASIMPAPTASPGAGAILLRNLTSAPGSVLVAETHSAVTLENCQFQGATQLPVVILEEVQGPIRVADCTFTGQGLAISDAGAEVTLERVQIQHAGGVAPAVGISGSSALVDRLAILGTPLTSLALNLSGSARIHQSQLGPGGITVGSGTIDFEDVHAEGFATLTGGRIMARNSQLGSVISLLGQAVLGFDGGALGGVMILDFTESGGLLHDPVSLGANPEEVYSPIDFDNDPLHCADYPPPQTRPDTGACVRPGVPPPR
;
A
#
# COMPACT_ATOMS: atom_id res chain seq x y z
N MET A 1 76.04 -37.11 47.80
CA MET A 1 75.92 -36.23 48.99
C MET A 1 74.56 -35.57 48.91
N ASN A 2 73.56 -35.75 49.78
CA ASN A 2 73.42 -36.48 51.03
C ASN A 2 71.91 -36.79 51.24
N ALA A 3 71.64 -37.81 52.07
CA ALA A 3 70.39 -38.15 52.77
C ALA A 3 69.34 -39.06 52.07
N GLN A 4 69.34 -40.35 52.48
CA GLN A 4 68.14 -41.18 52.72
C GLN A 4 67.68 -41.04 54.21
N PRO A 5 66.67 -41.74 54.80
CA PRO A 5 65.70 -42.78 54.31
C PRO A 5 64.23 -42.72 54.85
N ARG A 6 63.34 -43.61 54.32
CA ARG A 6 62.33 -44.52 54.99
C ARG A 6 60.89 -44.57 54.37
N PHE A 7 60.41 -45.82 54.18
CA PHE A 7 59.06 -46.34 53.79
C PHE A 7 57.96 -46.16 54.89
N PRO A 8 56.61 -46.40 54.71
CA PRO A 8 55.93 -47.50 53.94
C PRO A 8 54.48 -47.30 53.35
N ARG A 9 54.04 -48.32 52.57
CA ARG A 9 52.68 -48.93 52.33
C ARG A 9 51.43 -48.17 51.80
N SER A 10 50.92 -48.71 50.67
CA SER A 10 49.57 -49.26 50.33
C SER A 10 48.33 -48.40 49.97
N ARG A 11 47.73 -48.81 48.82
CA ARG A 11 46.30 -48.96 48.41
C ARG A 11 45.38 -47.72 48.27
N GLU A 12 44.80 -47.58 47.07
CA GLU A 12 43.36 -47.35 46.72
C GLU A 12 43.26 -47.22 45.18
N ALA A 13 42.56 -48.09 44.44
CA ALA A 13 41.10 -48.28 44.25
C ALA A 13 40.55 -47.45 43.06
N PHE A 14 40.28 -48.14 41.95
CA PHE A 14 39.54 -47.67 40.77
C PHE A 14 38.02 -47.88 40.97
N PRO A 15 37.14 -46.93 40.60
CA PRO A 15 35.69 -47.13 40.65
C PRO A 15 35.08 -47.57 39.31
N LEU A 16 34.02 -48.37 39.43
CA LEU A 16 33.05 -48.80 38.41
C LEU A 16 32.17 -47.62 37.92
N PRO A 17 31.57 -47.66 36.72
CA PRO A 17 30.38 -46.87 36.39
C PRO A 17 29.10 -47.72 36.44
N LEU A 18 28.10 -47.18 37.15
CA LEU A 18 26.72 -47.66 37.19
C LEU A 18 25.89 -47.08 36.03
N CYS A 19 24.92 -47.89 35.60
CA CYS A 19 23.85 -47.56 34.66
C CYS A 19 23.05 -46.30 35.03
N THR A 20 22.73 -45.47 34.04
CA THR A 20 21.56 -44.57 34.05
C THR A 20 20.87 -44.59 32.69
N SER A 21 19.62 -45.03 32.68
CA SER A 21 18.69 -45.08 31.56
C SER A 21 17.93 -43.76 31.41
N VAL A 22 17.85 -43.22 30.19
CA VAL A 22 16.94 -42.12 29.81
C VAL A 22 15.89 -42.66 28.84
N LEU A 23 14.62 -42.70 29.27
CA LEU A 23 13.45 -42.90 28.41
C LEU A 23 12.77 -41.53 28.19
N ARG A 24 12.39 -41.24 26.94
CA ARG A 24 11.47 -40.15 26.55
C ARG A 24 10.03 -40.69 26.37
N PRO A 25 8.99 -39.83 26.33
CA PRO A 25 7.66 -40.11 26.89
C PRO A 25 6.57 -40.42 25.84
N LEU A 26 5.46 -41.03 26.25
CA LEU A 26 4.12 -41.00 25.62
C LEU A 26 3.02 -41.18 26.71
N PRO A 27 1.74 -40.82 26.45
CA PRO A 27 0.96 -39.97 27.34
C PRO A 27 -0.02 -40.69 28.29
N SER A 28 -0.36 -39.92 29.32
CA SER A 28 -1.56 -39.89 30.18
C SER A 28 -2.63 -40.96 29.94
N VAL A 29 -2.94 -41.76 30.98
CA VAL A 29 -4.30 -42.02 31.51
C VAL A 29 -4.19 -42.75 32.87
N LEU A 30 -5.08 -42.37 33.80
CA LEU A 30 -5.47 -43.00 35.07
C LEU A 30 -4.61 -42.76 36.34
N ARG A 31 -5.10 -41.81 37.16
CA ARG A 31 -4.94 -41.76 38.63
C ARG A 31 -5.58 -42.99 39.29
N LEU A 32 -5.01 -43.45 40.41
CA LEU A 32 -5.68 -43.87 41.67
C LEU A 32 -4.59 -44.25 42.72
N PRO A 33 -4.89 -44.31 44.04
CA PRO A 33 -4.10 -43.63 45.06
C PRO A 33 -3.35 -44.53 46.07
N SER A 34 -2.47 -43.85 46.79
CA SER A 34 -1.76 -44.11 48.06
C SER A 34 -2.16 -45.29 48.98
N SER A 35 -1.13 -46.05 49.41
CA SER A 35 -0.99 -46.65 50.75
C SER A 35 0.46 -47.17 50.93
N VAL A 36 1.35 -46.42 51.60
CA VAL A 36 1.73 -46.53 53.03
C VAL A 36 2.34 -47.89 53.44
N LEU A 37 3.68 -47.88 53.55
CA LEU A 37 4.58 -48.41 54.59
C LEU A 37 4.12 -49.61 55.45
N GLY A 38 4.97 -50.65 55.54
CA GLY A 38 5.05 -51.53 56.72
C GLY A 38 6.10 -52.66 56.60
N PRO A 39 6.93 -52.94 57.64
CA PRO A 39 8.21 -53.66 57.52
C PRO A 39 8.25 -55.05 58.17
N ALA A 40 9.05 -55.98 57.62
CA ALA A 40 9.58 -57.18 58.28
C ALA A 40 10.64 -57.80 57.34
N GLY A 41 11.85 -58.18 57.73
CA GLY A 41 12.51 -58.19 59.02
C GLY A 41 14.01 -58.43 58.81
N LEU A 42 14.81 -57.77 59.65
CA LEU A 42 16.22 -58.08 59.88
C LEU A 42 16.28 -59.17 60.94
N ALA A 43 16.83 -60.35 60.62
CA ALA A 43 17.68 -61.17 61.47
C ALA A 43 17.90 -62.54 60.81
N LEU A 44 19.11 -62.80 60.35
CA LEU A 44 19.95 -63.86 60.92
C LEU A 44 21.29 -63.85 60.19
N ALA A 45 22.32 -63.43 60.93
CA ALA A 45 23.70 -63.60 60.56
C ALA A 45 24.23 -64.83 61.32
N TRP A 46 25.12 -65.59 60.67
CA TRP A 46 25.99 -66.63 61.21
C TRP A 46 25.37 -68.00 61.56
N LEU A 47 25.43 -68.94 60.62
CA LEU A 47 26.14 -70.23 60.75
C LEU A 47 26.13 -70.99 59.40
N ALA A 48 27.10 -71.89 59.21
CA ALA A 48 27.30 -72.84 58.11
C ALA A 48 28.07 -72.35 56.85
N CYS A 49 29.36 -72.05 57.03
CA CYS A 49 30.36 -72.41 56.02
C CYS A 49 30.46 -73.95 55.97
N THR A 50 29.94 -74.57 54.91
CA THR A 50 30.43 -75.78 54.22
C THR A 50 29.34 -76.29 53.28
N GLY A 51 29.19 -75.62 52.14
CA GLY A 51 28.55 -76.18 50.95
C GLY A 51 29.59 -76.26 49.85
N PRO A 52 29.68 -77.35 49.07
CA PRO A 52 30.66 -77.46 48.00
C PRO A 52 30.38 -76.40 46.94
N ALA A 53 31.44 -75.90 46.31
CA ALA A 53 31.34 -75.14 45.07
C ALA A 53 30.52 -75.94 44.05
N PRO A 54 29.70 -75.31 43.19
CA PRO A 54 29.07 -76.04 42.10
C PRO A 54 30.19 -76.60 41.22
N ASP A 55 30.30 -77.93 41.19
CA ASP A 55 31.12 -78.65 40.21
C ASP A 55 30.73 -78.15 38.81
N ALA A 56 31.74 -77.78 38.03
CA ALA A 56 31.57 -77.55 36.61
C ALA A 56 30.99 -78.83 35.99
N ALA A 57 29.73 -78.77 35.55
CA ALA A 57 29.12 -79.85 34.78
C ALA A 57 30.03 -80.16 33.59
N ALA A 58 30.42 -81.43 33.43
CA ALA A 58 31.22 -81.85 32.30
C ALA A 58 30.44 -81.59 31.01
N PHE A 59 31.04 -80.84 30.07
CA PHE A 59 30.47 -80.55 28.75
C PHE A 59 29.89 -81.81 28.10
N ALA A 60 28.59 -81.80 27.78
CA ALA A 60 27.88 -82.92 27.22
C ALA A 60 27.05 -82.55 25.98
N ILE A 61 26.92 -83.52 25.07
CA ILE A 61 25.87 -83.52 24.05
C ILE A 61 24.62 -84.11 24.72
N HIS A 62 23.55 -83.32 24.80
CA HIS A 62 22.31 -83.70 25.50
C HIS A 62 21.37 -84.49 24.62
N ARG A 63 21.23 -84.09 23.35
CA ARG A 63 20.25 -84.69 22.45
C ARG A 63 20.65 -84.51 20.99
N ILE A 64 20.31 -85.49 20.16
CA ILE A 64 20.37 -85.41 18.71
C ILE A 64 18.95 -85.68 18.21
N GLU A 65 18.34 -84.71 17.54
CA GLU A 65 16.93 -84.79 17.14
C GLU A 65 16.71 -84.18 15.75
N PRO A 66 15.70 -84.65 14.97
CA PRO A 66 15.37 -84.06 13.68
C PRO A 66 14.76 -82.66 13.85
N THR A 67 15.09 -81.73 12.96
CA THR A 67 14.41 -80.42 12.86
C THR A 67 13.17 -80.52 11.99
N ALA A 68 12.22 -79.60 12.17
CA ALA A 68 10.96 -79.57 11.41
C ALA A 68 11.13 -79.41 9.89
N ALA A 69 12.34 -79.05 9.42
CA ALA A 69 12.67 -78.81 8.01
C ALA A 69 13.49 -79.94 7.35
N GLY A 70 13.76 -81.05 8.04
CA GLY A 70 14.49 -82.20 7.48
C GLY A 70 15.86 -82.50 8.12
N PRO A 71 16.79 -81.55 8.33
CA PRO A 71 18.12 -81.89 8.86
C PRO A 71 18.07 -82.21 10.36
N TRP A 72 19.05 -82.99 10.85
CA TRP A 72 19.21 -83.25 12.27
C TRP A 72 19.81 -82.02 12.97
N ARG A 73 19.62 -81.90 14.29
CA ARG A 73 20.34 -80.95 15.13
C ARG A 73 20.95 -81.63 16.34
N VAL A 74 22.11 -81.15 16.75
CA VAL A 74 22.83 -81.57 17.94
C VAL A 74 22.68 -80.50 19.01
N LEU A 75 22.01 -80.85 20.11
CA LEU A 75 21.85 -80.01 21.30
C LEU A 75 22.97 -80.32 22.29
N HIS A 76 23.73 -79.31 22.70
CA HIS A 76 24.91 -79.45 23.56
C HIS A 76 24.97 -78.34 24.60
N ASP A 77 25.76 -78.53 25.66
CA ASP A 77 26.09 -77.44 26.58
C ASP A 77 26.77 -76.30 25.82
N ALA A 78 26.25 -75.10 25.96
CA ALA A 78 26.78 -73.90 25.35
C ALA A 78 26.93 -72.79 26.38
N ASP A 79 27.91 -71.93 26.13
CA ASP A 79 28.20 -70.75 26.93
C ASP A 79 28.60 -69.61 26.00
N PRO A 80 28.32 -68.35 26.38
CA PRO A 80 28.59 -67.19 25.53
C PRO A 80 30.09 -66.87 25.37
N ASP A 81 30.99 -67.54 26.10
CA ASP A 81 32.44 -67.26 26.05
C ASP A 81 33.17 -68.06 24.96
N GLY A 82 32.44 -68.85 24.17
CA GLY A 82 32.98 -69.64 23.06
C GLY A 82 32.01 -69.76 21.88
N TYR A 83 32.53 -70.30 20.78
CA TYR A 83 31.73 -70.81 19.68
C TYR A 83 31.96 -72.31 19.53
N PHE A 84 31.06 -72.98 18.83
CA PHE A 84 31.00 -74.44 18.81
C PHE A 84 31.02 -74.94 17.38
N ILE A 85 31.91 -75.90 17.12
CA ILE A 85 32.09 -76.56 15.83
C ILE A 85 31.54 -77.97 15.93
N LEU A 86 30.62 -78.32 15.03
CA LEU A 86 30.14 -79.68 14.88
C LEU A 86 31.01 -80.42 13.86
N TYR A 87 31.67 -81.49 14.31
CA TYR A 87 32.33 -82.45 13.44
C TYR A 87 31.47 -83.70 13.27
N ALA A 88 31.48 -84.28 12.08
CA ALA A 88 30.88 -85.57 11.77
C ALA A 88 31.91 -86.58 11.23
N GLY A 89 31.59 -87.86 11.40
CA GLY A 89 32.42 -88.99 10.99
C GLY A 89 31.61 -90.24 10.70
N SER A 90 32.19 -91.14 9.91
CA SER A 90 31.61 -92.46 9.60
C SER A 90 31.93 -93.53 10.65
N SER A 91 32.88 -93.28 11.54
CA SER A 91 33.22 -94.12 12.70
C SER A 91 33.58 -93.27 13.92
N ILE A 92 33.57 -93.86 15.12
CA ILE A 92 33.89 -93.17 16.36
C ILE A 92 35.34 -92.62 16.41
N ASP A 93 36.25 -93.23 15.66
CA ASP A 93 37.67 -92.84 15.59
C ASP A 93 37.96 -91.81 14.48
N ALA A 94 36.98 -91.50 13.62
CA ALA A 94 37.17 -90.68 12.41
C ALA A 94 36.14 -89.53 12.31
N ILE A 95 36.03 -88.71 13.37
CA ILE A 95 35.10 -87.57 13.45
C ILE A 95 35.85 -86.25 13.15
N SER A 96 36.24 -86.04 11.90
CA SER A 96 37.09 -84.92 11.49
C SER A 96 36.45 -83.93 10.52
N GLN A 97 35.30 -84.24 9.91
CA GLN A 97 34.68 -83.34 8.92
C GLN A 97 33.83 -82.27 9.62
N PRO A 98 34.16 -80.98 9.51
CA PRO A 98 33.28 -79.93 10.02
C PRO A 98 31.96 -79.91 9.23
N GLN A 99 30.87 -79.60 9.90
CA GLN A 99 29.51 -79.60 9.32
C GLN A 99 28.79 -78.28 9.53
N SER A 100 28.96 -77.67 10.70
CA SER A 100 28.28 -76.42 11.06
C SER A 100 28.97 -75.76 12.24
N MET A 101 28.79 -74.45 12.35
CA MET A 101 29.33 -73.65 13.44
C MET A 101 28.28 -72.67 13.96
N ALA A 102 28.36 -72.33 15.24
CA ALA A 102 27.49 -71.33 15.84
C ALA A 102 28.16 -70.68 17.06
N LEU A 103 27.86 -69.40 17.27
CA LEU A 103 28.20 -68.71 18.53
C LEU A 103 27.49 -69.37 19.70
N GLY A 104 28.17 -69.39 20.84
CA GLY A 104 27.61 -69.88 22.07
C GLY A 104 26.47 -69.03 22.60
N VAL A 105 25.44 -69.68 23.12
CA VAL A 105 24.33 -69.06 23.84
C VAL A 105 24.31 -69.58 25.27
N PRO A 106 23.79 -68.83 26.26
CA PRO A 106 23.65 -69.34 27.61
C PRO A 106 22.76 -70.59 27.67
N GLY A 107 23.30 -71.72 28.14
CA GLY A 107 22.54 -72.95 28.37
C GLY A 107 22.75 -74.00 27.28
N LEU A 108 21.72 -74.27 26.47
CA LEU A 108 21.80 -75.28 25.40
C LEU A 108 21.96 -74.62 24.03
N GLY A 109 23.06 -74.94 23.35
CA GLY A 109 23.30 -74.57 21.95
C GLY A 109 22.71 -75.62 20.99
N SER A 110 22.49 -75.22 19.74
CA SER A 110 21.95 -76.09 18.68
C SER A 110 22.79 -75.94 17.41
N LEU A 111 23.37 -77.04 16.95
CA LEU A 111 24.16 -77.10 15.72
C LEU A 111 23.45 -77.98 14.66
N PRO A 112 23.19 -77.48 13.44
CA PRO A 112 22.57 -78.28 12.39
C PRO A 112 23.53 -79.37 11.86
N ALA A 113 23.01 -80.55 11.59
CA ALA A 113 23.74 -81.70 11.09
C ALA A 113 23.13 -82.18 9.77
N ALA A 114 23.95 -82.29 8.72
CA ALA A 114 23.47 -82.73 7.41
C ALA A 114 22.99 -84.21 7.42
N GLU A 115 21.97 -84.51 6.63
CA GLU A 115 21.52 -85.87 6.37
C GLU A 115 22.47 -86.59 5.39
N GLY A 116 22.67 -87.91 5.53
CA GLY A 116 23.44 -88.60 4.48
C GLY A 116 23.92 -90.04 4.67
N HIS A 117 23.85 -90.68 5.85
CA HIS A 117 24.32 -92.08 5.99
C HIS A 117 23.51 -92.85 7.05
N VAL A 118 23.54 -94.20 6.97
CA VAL A 118 22.79 -95.11 7.86
C VAL A 118 23.27 -95.03 9.33
N THR A 119 24.51 -94.59 9.57
CA THR A 119 25.09 -94.27 10.88
C THR A 119 26.08 -93.11 10.75
N ARG A 120 26.03 -92.11 11.65
CA ARG A 120 27.00 -91.03 11.79
C ARG A 120 27.41 -90.85 13.25
N PHE A 121 28.65 -90.42 13.47
CA PHE A 121 29.18 -90.04 14.77
C PHE A 121 29.44 -88.53 14.80
N PHE A 122 29.14 -87.89 15.92
CA PHE A 122 29.26 -86.44 16.08
C PHE A 122 30.20 -86.09 17.22
N ARG A 123 30.98 -85.03 17.03
CA ARG A 123 31.85 -84.43 18.07
C ARG A 123 31.64 -82.93 18.03
N VAL A 124 31.26 -82.35 19.15
CA VAL A 124 31.20 -80.89 19.31
C VAL A 124 32.50 -80.42 19.95
N ARG A 125 33.15 -79.43 19.34
CA ARG A 125 34.34 -78.77 19.90
C ARG A 125 33.96 -77.35 20.30
N ARG A 126 34.25 -76.98 21.54
CA ARG A 126 34.21 -75.59 22.01
C ARG A 126 35.52 -74.90 21.67
N VAL A 127 35.44 -73.68 21.13
CA VAL A 127 36.60 -72.80 20.90
C VAL A 127 36.37 -71.46 21.60
N PRO A 128 37.34 -70.93 22.38
CA PRO A 128 37.18 -69.64 23.06
C PRO A 128 37.12 -68.46 22.08
N LEU A 129 36.22 -67.49 22.31
CA LEU A 129 36.13 -66.26 21.50
C LEU A 129 37.40 -65.40 21.59
N SER A 130 38.22 -65.56 22.64
CA SER A 130 39.48 -64.83 22.82
C SER A 130 40.63 -65.30 21.93
N THR A 131 40.47 -66.47 21.32
CA THR A 131 41.47 -67.09 20.43
C THR A 131 40.71 -67.81 19.31
N PRO A 132 40.03 -67.06 18.43
CA PRO A 132 39.28 -67.65 17.33
C PRO A 132 40.23 -68.38 16.38
N LEU A 133 39.72 -69.42 15.73
CA LEU A 133 40.38 -70.07 14.60
C LEU A 133 39.92 -69.40 13.30
N ASP A 134 40.50 -69.85 12.21
CA ASP A 134 40.10 -69.61 10.83
C ASP A 134 40.02 -71.04 10.26
N LEU A 135 38.81 -71.60 10.18
CA LEU A 135 38.62 -73.04 9.95
C LEU A 135 38.76 -73.42 8.48
N ASP A 136 38.43 -72.52 7.57
CA ASP A 136 38.54 -72.71 6.12
C ASP A 136 39.78 -72.08 5.49
N ASP A 137 40.64 -71.43 6.30
CA ASP A 137 41.97 -70.89 5.96
C ASP A 137 41.90 -69.75 4.91
N ASP A 138 40.86 -68.91 4.97
CA ASP A 138 40.65 -67.80 4.02
C ASP A 138 41.23 -66.44 4.49
N GLY A 139 41.67 -66.38 5.76
CA GLY A 139 42.26 -65.22 6.39
C GLY A 139 41.29 -64.35 7.18
N ILE A 140 40.02 -64.74 7.31
CA ILE A 140 39.00 -64.18 8.21
C ILE A 140 38.83 -65.13 9.41
N ASP A 141 38.67 -64.60 10.62
CA ASP A 141 38.45 -65.47 11.78
C ASP A 141 36.99 -65.94 11.90
N ASP A 142 36.80 -67.18 12.36
CA ASP A 142 35.51 -67.84 12.52
C ASP A 142 34.47 -66.98 13.28
N VAL A 143 34.94 -66.18 14.26
CA VAL A 143 34.05 -65.37 15.10
C VAL A 143 33.54 -64.16 14.35
N PHE A 144 34.36 -63.54 13.51
CA PHE A 144 33.94 -62.45 12.64
C PHE A 144 32.89 -62.92 11.65
N GLU A 145 33.11 -64.06 11.00
CA GLU A 145 32.18 -64.63 10.03
C GLU A 145 30.86 -65.04 10.69
N LEU A 146 30.91 -65.71 11.86
CA LEU A 146 29.71 -66.08 12.62
C LEU A 146 28.90 -64.87 13.12
N ARG A 147 29.50 -63.67 13.16
CA ARG A 147 28.79 -62.41 13.47
C ARG A 147 28.18 -61.75 12.23
N HIS A 148 28.65 -62.10 11.03
CA HIS A 148 28.12 -61.62 9.75
C HIS A 148 27.61 -62.77 8.85
N PRO A 149 26.76 -63.69 9.36
CA PRO A 149 26.40 -64.94 8.67
C PRO A 149 25.54 -64.75 7.41
N ALA A 150 25.20 -63.50 7.07
CA ALA A 150 24.50 -63.17 5.83
C ALA A 150 25.46 -62.99 4.65
N ALA A 151 26.71 -62.59 4.91
CA ALA A 151 27.76 -62.35 3.91
C ALA A 151 28.91 -63.35 3.97
N LEU A 152 29.15 -63.93 5.15
CA LEU A 152 30.30 -64.79 5.43
C LEU A 152 29.87 -66.13 6.02
N ASN A 153 30.66 -67.17 5.76
CA ASN A 153 30.42 -68.55 6.12
C ASN A 153 31.76 -69.24 6.46
N PRO A 154 32.00 -69.59 7.75
CA PRO A 154 33.25 -70.19 8.25
C PRO A 154 33.64 -71.58 7.71
N LEU A 155 32.97 -72.04 6.65
CA LEU A 155 33.16 -73.33 6.00
C LEU A 155 33.31 -73.18 4.48
N ASP A 156 33.34 -71.95 3.95
CA ASP A 156 33.42 -71.63 2.54
C ASP A 156 34.47 -70.55 2.27
N PRO A 157 35.73 -70.93 1.98
CA PRO A 157 36.83 -69.97 1.86
C PRO A 157 36.75 -69.06 0.62
N SER A 158 35.70 -69.20 -0.20
CA SER A 158 35.53 -68.40 -1.40
C SER A 158 34.82 -67.06 -1.13
N ASP A 159 34.09 -66.93 -0.03
CA ASP A 159 33.34 -65.72 0.31
C ASP A 159 34.23 -64.56 0.80
N ALA A 160 35.43 -64.81 1.33
CA ALA A 160 36.44 -63.77 1.59
C ALA A 160 36.77 -62.90 0.37
N LEU A 161 36.66 -63.48 -0.83
CA LEU A 161 36.91 -62.81 -2.10
C LEU A 161 35.66 -62.19 -2.72
N GLU A 162 34.47 -62.48 -2.18
CA GLU A 162 33.24 -61.85 -2.62
C GLU A 162 33.16 -60.40 -2.13
N ASP A 163 32.33 -59.63 -2.83
CA ASP A 163 31.98 -58.24 -2.52
C ASP A 163 30.47 -58.25 -2.27
N PHE A 164 30.09 -58.53 -1.02
CA PHE A 164 28.71 -58.85 -0.68
C PHE A 164 27.78 -57.65 -0.86
N ASP A 165 28.27 -56.45 -0.53
CA ASP A 165 27.49 -55.22 -0.58
C ASP A 165 27.69 -54.41 -1.88
N GLY A 166 28.64 -54.81 -2.72
CA GLY A 166 28.90 -54.24 -4.04
C GLY A 166 29.66 -52.91 -4.00
N ASP A 167 30.36 -52.60 -2.90
CA ASP A 167 31.12 -51.35 -2.76
C ASP A 167 32.53 -51.41 -3.39
N GLY A 168 32.92 -52.57 -3.92
CA GLY A 168 34.17 -52.81 -4.63
C GLY A 168 35.32 -53.25 -3.72
N ALA A 169 35.13 -53.30 -2.40
CA ALA A 169 36.02 -54.01 -1.49
C ALA A 169 35.60 -55.48 -1.36
N SER A 170 36.57 -56.39 -1.18
CA SER A 170 36.22 -57.78 -0.85
C SER A 170 35.96 -57.90 0.65
N ASN A 171 35.17 -58.89 1.07
CA ASN A 171 34.87 -59.12 2.49
C ASN A 171 36.16 -59.25 3.34
N LEU A 172 37.24 -59.85 2.79
CA LEU A 172 38.56 -59.91 3.43
C LEU A 172 39.24 -58.54 3.59
N ALA A 173 39.09 -57.65 2.61
CA ALA A 173 39.63 -56.30 2.70
C ALA A 173 38.92 -55.50 3.80
N GLU A 174 37.61 -55.66 3.92
CA GLU A 174 36.78 -55.04 4.96
C GLU A 174 37.11 -55.59 6.35
N TYR A 175 37.26 -56.91 6.48
CA TYR A 175 37.73 -57.54 7.73
C TYR A 175 39.08 -56.95 8.20
N ARG A 176 40.04 -56.79 7.28
CA ARG A 176 41.34 -56.17 7.58
C ARG A 176 41.24 -54.69 7.92
N ALA A 177 40.23 -54.00 7.40
CA ALA A 177 39.94 -52.60 7.71
C ALA A 177 39.09 -52.43 9.00
N GLY A 178 38.54 -53.51 9.53
CA GLY A 178 37.63 -53.49 10.68
C GLY A 178 36.26 -52.89 10.35
N THR A 179 35.84 -52.97 9.09
CA THR A 179 34.52 -52.51 8.60
C THR A 179 33.52 -53.66 8.51
N ASP A 180 32.23 -53.36 8.36
CA ASP A 180 31.15 -54.35 8.34
C ASP A 180 30.82 -54.74 6.87
N PRO A 181 31.01 -56.02 6.47
CA PRO A 181 30.82 -56.49 5.08
C PRO A 181 29.36 -56.48 4.61
N LEU A 182 28.42 -56.18 5.51
CA LEU A 182 27.00 -55.98 5.17
C LEU A 182 26.66 -54.51 4.89
N THR A 183 27.59 -53.59 5.19
CA THR A 183 27.35 -52.15 5.08
C THR A 183 28.54 -51.42 4.48
N GLY A 184 28.39 -51.02 3.23
CA GLY A 184 29.40 -50.27 2.50
C GLY A 184 29.90 -49.08 3.29
N THR A 185 31.19 -48.82 3.18
CA THR A 185 31.89 -47.77 3.92
C THR A 185 31.37 -46.36 3.57
N GLY A 186 30.25 -45.95 4.18
CA GLY A 186 29.76 -44.57 4.25
C GLY A 186 29.49 -43.90 2.89
N GLY A 187 28.22 -43.89 2.46
CA GLY A 187 27.80 -43.32 1.18
C GLY A 187 28.45 -41.98 0.81
N TRP A 188 29.08 -41.92 -0.37
CA TRP A 188 29.58 -40.74 -1.10
C TRP A 188 30.04 -39.55 -0.25
N THR A 189 30.70 -39.80 0.88
CA THR A 189 31.16 -38.77 1.81
C THR A 189 32.67 -38.64 1.71
N PHE A 190 33.14 -37.45 1.33
CA PHE A 190 34.55 -37.13 1.15
C PHE A 190 35.00 -36.11 2.19
N HIS A 191 36.26 -36.18 2.60
CA HIS A 191 36.81 -35.30 3.64
C HIS A 191 37.92 -34.42 3.06
N VAL A 192 37.90 -33.12 3.37
CA VAL A 192 39.00 -32.20 3.07
C VAL A 192 39.82 -32.01 4.34
N VAL A 193 41.06 -32.53 4.35
CA VAL A 193 41.95 -32.57 5.52
C VAL A 193 43.30 -31.92 5.20
N ASP A 194 44.11 -31.65 6.22
CA ASP A 194 45.45 -31.06 6.04
C ASP A 194 46.44 -32.01 5.38
N ASP A 195 46.46 -33.27 5.85
CA ASP A 195 47.42 -34.29 5.44
C ASP A 195 46.69 -35.60 5.07
N PRO A 196 46.15 -35.70 3.83
CA PRO A 196 45.53 -36.94 3.36
C PRO A 196 46.60 -38.02 3.12
N LEU A 197 46.22 -39.29 3.32
CA LEU A 197 47.08 -40.43 2.98
C LEU A 197 47.34 -40.47 1.46
N PRO A 198 48.56 -40.81 1.02
CA PRO A 198 48.85 -40.97 -0.40
C PRO A 198 47.91 -42.00 -1.05
N GLY A 199 47.25 -41.63 -2.14
CA GLY A 199 46.32 -42.51 -2.86
C GLY A 199 44.92 -42.64 -2.25
N SER A 200 44.60 -41.85 -1.23
CA SER A 200 43.25 -41.81 -0.65
C SER A 200 42.19 -41.41 -1.68
N THR A 201 41.10 -42.18 -1.76
CA THR A 201 39.92 -41.89 -2.59
C THR A 201 38.81 -41.18 -1.82
N THR A 202 38.88 -41.15 -0.48
CA THR A 202 37.87 -40.54 0.40
C THR A 202 38.34 -39.27 1.11
N ARG A 203 39.65 -38.97 1.08
CA ARG A 203 40.26 -37.81 1.76
C ARG A 203 41.17 -37.03 0.83
N PHE A 204 40.96 -35.72 0.74
CA PHE A 204 41.65 -34.82 -0.17
C PHE A 204 42.29 -33.64 0.55
N ARG A 205 43.28 -33.02 -0.08
CA ARG A 205 43.97 -31.85 0.47
C ARG A 205 43.24 -30.56 0.16
N THR A 206 42.53 -30.50 -0.95
CA THR A 206 41.78 -29.31 -1.40
C THR A 206 40.31 -29.64 -1.68
N LEU A 207 39.45 -28.63 -1.51
CA LEU A 207 38.02 -28.73 -1.85
C LEU A 207 37.81 -29.03 -3.33
N THR A 208 38.61 -28.42 -4.21
CA THR A 208 38.51 -28.61 -5.67
C THR A 208 38.80 -30.05 -6.06
N GLU A 209 39.79 -30.71 -5.45
CA GLU A 209 40.07 -32.13 -5.68
C GLU A 209 38.93 -33.03 -5.20
N ALA A 210 38.40 -32.78 -4.00
CA ALA A 210 37.30 -33.56 -3.44
C ALA A 210 36.05 -33.49 -4.32
N VAL A 211 35.69 -32.28 -4.75
CA VAL A 211 34.53 -32.05 -5.61
C VAL A 211 34.75 -32.60 -7.02
N ALA A 212 35.95 -32.48 -7.58
CA ALA A 212 36.27 -33.08 -8.88
C ALA A 212 36.15 -34.61 -8.84
N HIS A 213 36.64 -35.24 -7.77
CA HIS A 213 36.53 -36.69 -7.58
C HIS A 213 35.07 -37.12 -7.42
N LEU A 214 34.31 -36.42 -6.57
CA LEU A 214 32.88 -36.66 -6.38
C LEU A 214 32.13 -36.52 -7.71
N ASN A 215 32.33 -35.43 -8.46
CA ASN A 215 31.64 -35.22 -9.75
C ASN A 215 31.95 -36.29 -10.79
N ALA A 216 33.15 -36.89 -10.75
CA ALA A 216 33.55 -37.92 -11.69
C ALA A 216 32.95 -39.30 -11.36
N HIS A 217 32.57 -39.55 -10.10
CA HIS A 217 32.18 -40.87 -9.62
C HIS A 217 30.76 -40.93 -9.03
N LEU A 218 30.14 -39.81 -8.65
CA LEU A 218 28.80 -39.77 -8.04
C LEU A 218 27.73 -40.24 -9.04
N PRO A 219 26.97 -41.31 -8.73
CA PRO A 219 25.85 -41.77 -9.53
C PRO A 219 24.74 -40.72 -9.57
N ALA A 220 24.03 -40.64 -10.69
CA ALA A 220 23.00 -39.61 -10.93
C ALA A 220 21.80 -39.67 -9.96
N ASP A 221 21.61 -40.78 -9.24
CA ASP A 221 20.53 -41.06 -8.30
C ASP A 221 20.97 -40.99 -6.81
N ARG A 222 22.25 -40.71 -6.53
CA ARG A 222 22.80 -40.66 -5.18
C ARG A 222 23.16 -39.22 -4.77
N ALA A 223 23.06 -38.96 -3.47
CA ALA A 223 23.56 -37.72 -2.88
C ALA A 223 25.00 -37.92 -2.38
N GLY A 224 25.86 -36.93 -2.62
CA GLY A 224 27.22 -36.89 -2.13
C GLY A 224 27.39 -35.82 -1.05
N ARG A 225 28.42 -35.98 -0.22
CA ARG A 225 28.75 -35.03 0.85
C ARG A 225 30.25 -34.75 0.88
N VAL A 226 30.64 -33.50 1.10
CA VAL A 226 32.04 -33.13 1.36
C VAL A 226 32.12 -32.45 2.72
N LEU A 227 32.83 -33.08 3.65
CA LEU A 227 33.11 -32.58 4.99
C LEU A 227 34.47 -31.88 5.02
N ILE A 228 34.49 -30.61 5.43
CA ILE A 228 35.72 -29.84 5.54
C ILE A 228 36.23 -29.90 6.99
N GLU A 229 37.40 -30.51 7.16
CA GLU A 229 38.12 -30.76 8.41
C GLU A 229 39.44 -29.99 8.44
N THR A 230 39.44 -28.79 7.86
CA THR A 230 40.61 -27.93 7.80
C THR A 230 40.22 -26.47 8.00
N THR A 231 41.11 -25.70 8.63
CA THR A 231 41.02 -24.23 8.71
C THR A 231 41.93 -23.55 7.69
N ARG A 232 42.65 -24.31 6.85
CA ARG A 232 43.45 -23.75 5.76
C ARG A 232 42.51 -23.13 4.72
N PRO A 233 42.79 -21.90 4.24
CA PRO A 233 42.03 -21.32 3.15
C PRO A 233 42.01 -22.26 1.94
N GLN A 234 40.82 -22.45 1.37
CA GLN A 234 40.62 -23.26 0.17
C GLN A 234 40.62 -22.33 -1.05
N GLU A 235 41.64 -22.45 -1.91
CA GLU A 235 41.70 -21.68 -3.15
C GLU A 235 40.70 -22.23 -4.17
N VAL A 236 39.76 -21.39 -4.59
CA VAL A 236 38.67 -21.75 -5.49
C VAL A 236 38.51 -20.66 -6.55
N GLU A 237 38.75 -21.00 -7.81
CA GLU A 237 38.40 -20.17 -8.96
C GLU A 237 37.00 -20.54 -9.49
N VAL A 238 36.78 -21.83 -9.76
CA VAL A 238 35.49 -22.38 -10.17
C VAL A 238 35.20 -23.63 -9.35
N LEU A 239 34.01 -23.69 -8.74
CA LEU A 239 33.47 -24.89 -8.09
C LEU A 239 32.20 -25.32 -8.80
N GLU A 240 32.23 -26.46 -9.47
CA GLU A 240 31.04 -27.04 -10.10
C GLU A 240 30.55 -28.22 -9.26
N LEU A 241 29.29 -28.24 -8.85
CA LEU A 241 28.66 -29.30 -8.08
C LEU A 241 27.58 -29.96 -8.94
N ASN A 242 27.89 -31.17 -9.42
CA ASN A 242 26.99 -31.97 -10.25
C ASN A 242 26.21 -32.96 -9.37
N GLY A 243 24.88 -32.98 -9.50
CA GLY A 243 24.03 -33.82 -8.65
C GLY A 243 23.71 -33.18 -7.30
N ASP A 244 23.21 -33.99 -6.35
CA ASP A 244 22.83 -33.54 -5.01
C ASP A 244 24.05 -33.62 -4.07
N VAL A 245 24.79 -32.52 -3.95
CA VAL A 245 26.08 -32.48 -3.22
C VAL A 245 25.99 -31.52 -2.04
N GLU A 246 26.11 -32.05 -0.83
CA GLU A 246 26.18 -31.27 0.40
C GLU A 246 27.63 -30.89 0.72
N LEU A 247 27.91 -29.59 0.84
CA LEU A 247 29.17 -29.09 1.41
C LEU A 247 28.93 -28.72 2.87
N ALA A 248 29.70 -29.30 3.79
CA ALA A 248 29.52 -29.06 5.22
C ALA A 248 30.85 -28.92 5.96
N ALA A 249 30.83 -28.12 7.02
CA ALA A 249 31.91 -28.10 8.00
C ALA A 249 31.82 -29.36 8.86
N ALA A 250 32.95 -30.00 9.14
CA ALA A 250 32.98 -31.06 10.15
C ALA A 250 32.82 -30.46 11.56
N PRO A 251 32.33 -31.25 12.54
CA PRO A 251 32.20 -30.80 13.92
C PRO A 251 33.50 -30.20 14.47
N GLY A 252 33.45 -28.97 14.97
CA GLY A 252 34.61 -28.21 15.49
C GLY A 252 35.25 -27.24 14.48
N TYR A 253 34.84 -27.31 13.21
CA TYR A 253 35.31 -26.42 12.12
C TYR A 253 34.26 -25.39 11.68
N GLU A 254 33.06 -25.42 12.25
CA GLU A 254 31.98 -24.49 11.91
C GLU A 254 32.40 -23.03 12.14
N GLY A 255 32.11 -22.15 11.17
CA GLY A 255 32.46 -20.73 11.29
C GLY A 255 33.93 -20.39 10.97
N ARG A 256 34.79 -21.40 10.71
CA ARG A 256 36.24 -21.24 10.56
C ARG A 256 36.75 -21.55 9.15
N ILE A 257 35.86 -21.88 8.23
CA ILE A 257 36.20 -22.21 6.84
C ILE A 257 36.32 -20.93 6.03
N VAL A 258 37.42 -20.82 5.28
CA VAL A 258 37.69 -19.70 4.37
C VAL A 258 37.82 -20.22 2.94
N LEU A 259 37.00 -19.69 2.01
CA LEU A 259 37.19 -19.86 0.58
C LEU A 259 37.91 -18.63 0.01
N GLN A 260 39.00 -18.84 -0.72
CA GLN A 260 39.81 -17.76 -1.28
C GLN A 260 39.74 -17.78 -2.81
N GLY A 261 39.30 -16.68 -3.41
CA GLY A 261 39.18 -16.50 -4.85
C GLY A 261 40.36 -15.74 -5.46
N PRO A 262 40.54 -15.82 -6.79
CA PRO A 262 41.60 -15.07 -7.46
C PRO A 262 41.36 -13.56 -7.40
N ALA A 263 42.45 -12.78 -7.44
CA ALA A 263 42.38 -11.32 -7.41
C ALA A 263 41.93 -10.70 -8.75
N SER A 264 42.03 -11.44 -9.86
CA SER A 264 41.80 -10.94 -11.23
C SER A 264 40.44 -11.29 -11.82
N ALA A 265 39.70 -12.24 -11.24
CA ALA A 265 38.43 -12.73 -11.77
C ALA A 265 37.49 -13.19 -10.64
N PRO A 266 36.16 -13.06 -10.79
CA PRO A 266 35.23 -13.49 -9.75
C PRO A 266 35.29 -15.00 -9.53
N MET A 267 35.25 -15.44 -8.27
CA MET A 267 35.05 -16.84 -7.91
C MET A 267 33.67 -17.29 -8.40
N VAL A 268 33.59 -18.44 -9.07
CA VAL A 268 32.33 -18.96 -9.63
C VAL A 268 31.92 -20.24 -8.90
N LEU A 269 30.73 -20.24 -8.30
CA LEU A 269 30.12 -21.43 -7.69
C LEU A 269 28.91 -21.85 -8.51
N ARG A 270 28.89 -23.08 -9.02
CA ARG A 270 27.80 -23.65 -9.82
C ARG A 270 27.24 -24.87 -9.12
N SER A 271 25.93 -24.95 -8.96
CA SER A 271 25.29 -26.13 -8.38
C SER A 271 24.00 -26.53 -9.10
N GLY A 272 23.88 -27.82 -9.41
CA GLY A 272 22.63 -28.44 -9.87
C GLY A 272 21.60 -28.67 -8.76
N ALA A 273 22.00 -28.53 -7.49
CA ALA A 273 21.20 -28.81 -6.29
C ALA A 273 21.19 -27.63 -5.31
N ALA A 274 20.76 -27.89 -4.06
CA ALA A 274 20.75 -26.88 -3.01
C ALA A 274 22.17 -26.65 -2.47
N LEU A 275 22.68 -25.44 -2.63
CA LEU A 275 23.95 -25.02 -2.03
C LEU A 275 23.67 -24.36 -0.67
N ASN A 276 24.32 -24.83 0.39
CA ASN A 276 24.29 -24.24 1.73
C ASN A 276 25.72 -24.00 2.23
N LEU A 277 26.11 -22.74 2.40
CA LEU A 277 27.45 -22.34 2.90
C LEU A 277 27.39 -21.63 4.26
N ALA A 278 26.41 -22.02 5.09
CA ALA A 278 26.20 -21.48 6.43
C ALA A 278 27.50 -21.37 7.25
N GLY A 279 27.85 -20.14 7.62
CA GLY A 279 28.99 -19.85 8.49
C GLY A 279 30.35 -19.78 7.79
N TRP A 280 30.42 -19.85 6.47
CA TRP A 280 31.70 -19.78 5.74
C TRP A 280 32.10 -18.32 5.54
N SER A 281 33.41 -18.06 5.48
CA SER A 281 33.99 -16.77 5.08
C SER A 281 34.48 -16.89 3.64
N ILE A 282 34.10 -15.95 2.78
CA ILE A 282 34.52 -15.93 1.37
C ILE A 282 35.36 -14.69 1.13
N GLU A 283 36.57 -14.89 0.66
CA GLU A 283 37.54 -13.87 0.34
C GLU A 283 37.84 -13.90 -1.15
N SER A 284 37.06 -13.15 -1.94
CA SER A 284 37.27 -13.04 -3.38
C SER A 284 37.30 -11.56 -3.79
N PRO A 285 38.49 -10.94 -3.93
CA PRO A 285 38.62 -9.51 -4.21
C PRO A 285 37.92 -9.06 -5.49
N ALA A 286 37.87 -9.92 -6.51
CA ALA A 286 37.19 -9.68 -7.78
C ALA A 286 35.68 -10.03 -7.75
N GLY A 287 35.15 -10.43 -6.59
CA GLY A 287 33.74 -10.73 -6.36
C GLY A 287 33.40 -12.23 -6.41
N LEU A 288 32.14 -12.55 -6.14
CA LEU A 288 31.58 -13.89 -6.13
C LEU A 288 30.43 -13.99 -7.15
N ARG A 289 30.38 -15.05 -7.94
CA ARG A 289 29.26 -15.39 -8.81
C ARG A 289 28.72 -16.77 -8.44
N VAL A 290 27.44 -16.86 -8.11
CA VAL A 290 26.80 -18.14 -7.77
C VAL A 290 25.68 -18.43 -8.75
N GLU A 291 25.69 -19.61 -9.35
CA GLU A 291 24.71 -20.07 -10.33
C GLU A 291 24.04 -21.34 -9.81
N SER A 292 22.72 -21.32 -9.67
CA SER A 292 21.94 -22.51 -9.30
C SER A 292 20.76 -22.72 -10.24
N ALA A 293 20.47 -23.97 -10.55
CA ALA A 293 19.34 -24.35 -11.41
C ALA A 293 18.00 -24.51 -10.64
N ARG A 294 18.02 -24.67 -9.30
CA ARG A 294 16.82 -25.04 -8.51
C ARG A 294 16.61 -24.17 -7.27
N ARG A 295 17.39 -24.39 -6.21
CA ARG A 295 17.25 -23.74 -4.89
C ARG A 295 18.59 -23.21 -4.45
N LEU A 296 18.62 -21.94 -4.03
CA LEU A 296 19.79 -21.33 -3.41
C LEU A 296 19.42 -20.82 -2.02
N THR A 297 20.15 -21.29 -1.01
CA THR A 297 20.04 -20.78 0.36
C THR A 297 21.41 -20.30 0.80
N TRP A 298 21.52 -19.01 1.06
CA TRP A 298 22.77 -18.34 1.36
C TRP A 298 22.74 -17.72 2.75
N THR A 299 23.65 -18.18 3.59
CA THR A 299 23.96 -17.56 4.88
C THR A 299 25.48 -17.58 5.01
N SER A 300 26.15 -16.44 5.03
CA SER A 300 27.62 -16.36 5.12
C SER A 300 28.03 -15.39 6.21
N ASN A 301 29.14 -15.65 6.90
CA ASN A 301 29.62 -14.74 7.93
C ASN A 301 30.18 -13.45 7.33
N ARG A 302 30.94 -13.55 6.23
CA ARG A 302 31.41 -12.43 5.41
C ARG A 302 31.52 -12.86 3.96
N SER A 303 31.09 -11.99 3.07
CA SER A 303 31.17 -12.17 1.62
C SER A 303 31.67 -10.88 0.94
N PRO A 304 32.38 -10.99 -0.21
CA PRO A 304 32.72 -9.84 -1.04
C PRO A 304 31.49 -9.34 -1.80
N ALA A 305 31.66 -8.41 -2.75
CA ALA A 305 30.62 -8.13 -3.74
C ALA A 305 30.16 -9.44 -4.41
N ALA A 306 28.85 -9.67 -4.49
CA ALA A 306 28.30 -10.95 -4.92
C ALA A 306 27.22 -10.77 -5.98
N THR A 307 27.24 -11.62 -7.01
CA THR A 307 26.20 -11.76 -8.03
C THR A 307 25.61 -13.15 -7.95
N PHE A 308 24.33 -13.25 -7.62
CA PHE A 308 23.59 -14.50 -7.59
C PHE A 308 22.70 -14.59 -8.82
N VAL A 309 22.83 -15.68 -9.57
CA VAL A 309 22.03 -15.98 -10.76
C VAL A 309 21.23 -17.26 -10.51
N LEU A 310 19.90 -17.16 -10.56
CA LEU A 310 18.99 -18.30 -10.43
C LEU A 310 18.24 -18.53 -11.74
N GLY A 311 18.11 -19.79 -12.17
CA GLY A 311 17.35 -20.18 -13.36
C GLY A 311 18.23 -20.68 -14.51
N PRO A 312 17.61 -21.12 -15.63
CA PRO A 312 18.33 -21.70 -16.76
C PRO A 312 19.07 -20.60 -17.53
N GLY A 313 20.24 -20.18 -17.02
CA GLY A 313 21.16 -19.33 -17.74
C GLY A 313 21.59 -19.98 -19.05
N THR A 314 21.72 -19.16 -20.10
CA THR A 314 21.84 -19.48 -21.53
C THR A 314 23.04 -20.35 -21.98
N ALA A 315 23.76 -21.02 -21.06
CA ALA A 315 24.94 -21.82 -21.40
C ALA A 315 24.80 -23.34 -21.22
N HIS A 316 23.87 -23.88 -20.41
CA HIS A 316 23.84 -25.33 -20.14
C HIS A 316 22.47 -25.96 -19.85
N ALA A 317 21.42 -25.48 -20.52
CA ALA A 317 20.10 -26.14 -20.49
C ALA A 317 20.08 -27.56 -21.09
N THR A 318 21.14 -28.00 -21.78
CA THR A 318 21.17 -29.26 -22.54
C THR A 318 21.67 -30.49 -21.77
N ARG A 319 22.22 -30.37 -20.54
CA ARG A 319 22.73 -31.53 -19.77
C ARG A 319 21.94 -31.93 -18.52
N LEU A 320 20.91 -31.16 -18.13
CA LEU A 320 20.11 -31.42 -16.93
C LEU A 320 18.62 -31.71 -17.22
N ALA A 321 18.31 -32.10 -18.46
CA ALA A 321 16.95 -32.46 -18.89
C ALA A 321 16.56 -33.86 -18.36
N GLY A 322 16.21 -33.94 -17.08
CA GLY A 322 15.43 -35.03 -16.50
C GLY A 322 13.92 -34.70 -16.50
N PRO A 323 13.01 -35.69 -16.57
CA PRO A 323 11.58 -35.51 -16.85
C PRO A 323 10.73 -35.10 -15.61
N HIS A 324 11.25 -34.21 -14.75
CA HIS A 324 10.51 -33.74 -13.57
C HIS A 324 10.13 -32.25 -13.72
N GLY A 325 8.85 -32.01 -13.97
CA GLY A 325 8.27 -30.68 -14.12
C GLY A 325 8.21 -29.87 -12.81
N GLY A 326 8.02 -28.55 -12.97
CA GLY A 326 7.28 -27.69 -12.04
C GLY A 326 7.76 -27.58 -10.59
N GLY A 327 9.05 -27.77 -10.29
CA GLY A 327 9.57 -27.61 -8.92
C GLY A 327 9.61 -26.15 -8.45
N ALA A 328 9.31 -25.92 -7.17
CA ALA A 328 9.40 -24.62 -6.49
C ALA A 328 10.85 -24.10 -6.44
N SER A 329 11.13 -23.01 -7.16
CA SER A 329 12.43 -22.33 -7.12
C SER A 329 12.46 -21.29 -5.99
N SER A 330 13.50 -21.33 -5.15
CA SER A 330 13.63 -20.45 -4.00
C SER A 330 15.04 -19.86 -3.88
N LEU A 331 15.14 -18.55 -3.71
CA LEU A 331 16.36 -17.80 -3.41
C LEU A 331 16.21 -17.13 -2.04
N LEU A 332 16.93 -17.62 -1.04
CA LEU A 332 16.90 -17.08 0.32
C LEU A 332 18.32 -16.65 0.71
N VAL A 333 18.52 -15.38 1.03
CA VAL A 333 19.79 -14.80 1.45
C VAL A 333 19.59 -14.10 2.79
N GLY A 334 20.26 -14.56 3.85
CA GLY A 334 20.09 -13.92 5.15
C GLY A 334 21.33 -13.90 6.03
N LYS A 335 21.29 -13.04 7.06
CA LYS A 335 22.30 -12.91 8.11
C LYS A 335 23.72 -12.77 7.55
N SER A 336 23.87 -12.06 6.44
CA SER A 336 25.12 -11.96 5.69
C SER A 336 25.66 -10.53 5.62
N VAL A 337 26.97 -10.39 5.83
CA VAL A 337 27.69 -9.11 5.71
C VAL A 337 28.44 -9.08 4.38
N PHE A 338 28.08 -8.15 3.50
CA PHE A 338 28.71 -7.97 2.20
C PHE A 338 29.61 -6.73 2.20
N THR A 339 30.84 -6.85 1.72
CA THR A 339 31.78 -5.70 1.61
C THR A 339 31.57 -4.88 0.34
N GLY A 340 30.71 -5.32 -0.58
CA GLY A 340 30.36 -4.65 -1.83
C GLY A 340 28.91 -4.92 -2.25
N PRO A 341 28.46 -4.41 -3.41
CA PRO A 341 27.07 -4.51 -3.84
C PRO A 341 26.64 -5.96 -4.05
N LEU A 342 25.36 -6.21 -3.81
CA LEU A 342 24.69 -7.49 -4.00
C LEU A 342 23.76 -7.42 -5.20
N ARG A 343 24.02 -8.22 -6.23
CA ARG A 343 23.17 -8.34 -7.42
C ARG A 343 22.49 -9.69 -7.46
N LEU A 344 21.18 -9.70 -7.65
CA LEU A 344 20.38 -10.91 -7.77
C LEU A 344 19.68 -10.89 -9.12
N THR A 345 19.84 -11.94 -9.91
CA THR A 345 19.18 -12.08 -11.21
C THR A 345 18.49 -13.42 -11.27
N TRP A 346 17.16 -13.43 -11.42
CA TRP A 346 16.37 -14.65 -11.48
C TRP A 346 15.67 -14.76 -12.83
N PHE A 347 16.02 -15.77 -13.63
CA PHE A 347 15.36 -16.10 -14.89
C PHE A 347 14.24 -17.14 -14.70
N GLY A 348 13.11 -16.92 -15.37
CA GLY A 348 11.98 -17.84 -15.43
C GLY A 348 10.89 -17.59 -14.39
N GLY A 349 11.09 -16.65 -13.48
CA GLY A 349 10.11 -16.05 -12.56
C GLY A 349 9.40 -16.97 -11.54
N GLY A 350 9.24 -18.26 -11.83
CA GLY A 350 8.64 -19.23 -10.92
C GLY A 350 7.12 -19.05 -10.70
N GLY A 351 6.40 -20.17 -10.60
CA GLY A 351 4.96 -20.17 -10.29
C GLY A 351 4.64 -19.82 -8.84
N ALA A 352 3.42 -20.10 -8.37
CA ALA A 352 2.92 -19.72 -7.04
C ALA A 352 3.77 -20.19 -5.83
N ALA A 353 4.62 -21.21 -6.02
CA ALA A 353 5.51 -21.74 -4.98
C ALA A 353 6.90 -21.07 -4.96
N ALA A 354 7.15 -20.07 -5.80
CA ALA A 354 8.41 -19.35 -5.86
C ALA A 354 8.63 -18.50 -4.59
N SER A 355 9.86 -18.44 -4.08
CA SER A 355 10.18 -17.58 -2.93
C SER A 355 11.50 -16.83 -3.10
N LEU A 356 11.47 -15.51 -3.01
CA LEU A 356 12.65 -14.63 -2.92
C LEU A 356 12.71 -14.04 -1.51
N GLY A 357 13.81 -14.19 -0.80
CA GLY A 357 13.91 -13.71 0.59
C GLY A 357 15.27 -13.09 0.87
N LEU A 358 15.28 -11.84 1.32
CA LEU A 358 16.46 -11.18 1.88
C LEU A 358 16.15 -10.70 3.28
N THR A 359 16.86 -11.25 4.27
CA THR A 359 16.62 -10.93 5.69
C THR A 359 17.91 -10.65 6.44
N GLU A 360 18.01 -9.51 7.13
CA GLU A 360 19.15 -9.20 8.02
C GLU A 360 20.51 -9.22 7.29
N ASN A 361 20.60 -8.58 6.12
CA ASN A 361 21.85 -8.44 5.37
C ASN A 361 22.43 -7.02 5.53
N THR A 362 23.72 -6.86 5.29
CA THR A 362 24.35 -5.52 5.21
C THR A 362 25.17 -5.43 3.93
N ALA A 363 24.55 -4.95 2.85
CA ALA A 363 25.23 -4.62 1.60
C ALA A 363 25.12 -3.10 1.34
N PRO A 364 26.12 -2.43 0.77
CA PRO A 364 26.03 -1.01 0.43
C PRO A 364 24.97 -0.70 -0.63
N ALA A 365 24.67 -1.65 -1.51
CA ALA A 365 23.55 -1.57 -2.47
C ALA A 365 23.04 -2.99 -2.78
N ILE A 366 21.73 -3.13 -3.00
CA ILE A 366 21.08 -4.37 -3.42
C ILE A 366 20.26 -4.10 -4.68
N GLU A 367 20.56 -4.82 -5.76
CA GLU A 367 19.79 -4.84 -7.00
C GLU A 367 19.23 -6.24 -7.20
N ALA A 368 17.90 -6.40 -7.22
CA ALA A 368 17.23 -7.67 -7.47
C ALA A 368 16.32 -7.58 -8.70
N SER A 369 16.63 -8.37 -9.72
CA SER A 369 15.90 -8.41 -10.99
C SER A 369 15.32 -9.81 -11.23
N VAL A 370 14.01 -9.89 -11.43
CA VAL A 370 13.31 -11.12 -11.80
C VAL A 370 12.79 -11.01 -13.23
N HIS A 371 13.37 -11.82 -14.10
CA HIS A 371 13.03 -11.91 -15.51
C HIS A 371 12.03 -13.04 -15.77
N GLY A 372 10.89 -12.70 -16.37
CA GLY A 372 9.75 -13.60 -16.60
C GLY A 372 8.61 -13.44 -15.58
N LEU A 373 7.72 -14.44 -15.54
CA LEU A 373 6.49 -14.41 -14.74
C LEU A 373 6.76 -14.82 -13.29
N PHE A 374 6.62 -13.90 -12.34
CA PHE A 374 6.73 -14.17 -10.91
C PHE A 374 5.35 -14.24 -10.24
N GLY A 375 5.01 -15.39 -9.65
CA GLY A 375 3.75 -15.57 -8.92
C GLY A 375 3.89 -15.93 -7.44
N GLY A 376 5.11 -15.88 -6.92
CA GLY A 376 5.45 -16.32 -5.57
C GLY A 376 5.44 -15.21 -4.51
N VAL A 377 6.21 -15.43 -3.44
CA VAL A 377 6.42 -14.47 -2.35
C VAL A 377 7.83 -13.90 -2.41
N ALA A 378 7.96 -12.57 -2.41
CA ALA A 378 9.24 -11.89 -2.26
C ALA A 378 9.26 -11.08 -0.94
N GLU A 379 10.20 -11.37 -0.04
CA GLU A 379 10.34 -10.66 1.24
C GLU A 379 11.72 -10.02 1.39
N PHE A 380 11.74 -8.74 1.77
CA PHE A 380 12.94 -7.94 2.00
C PHE A 380 12.83 -7.28 3.37
N ARG A 381 13.54 -7.81 4.38
CA ARG A 381 13.36 -7.41 5.80
C ARG A 381 14.68 -7.14 6.53
N GLY A 382 14.66 -6.18 7.46
CA GLY A 382 15.72 -6.04 8.47
C GLY A 382 16.91 -5.18 8.03
N ASN A 383 16.62 -3.96 7.57
CA ASN A 383 17.59 -2.91 7.23
C ASN A 383 18.75 -3.39 6.35
N LEU A 384 18.42 -3.75 5.12
CA LEU A 384 19.30 -4.54 4.26
C LEU A 384 20.47 -3.75 3.66
N THR A 385 20.24 -2.47 3.39
CA THR A 385 21.12 -1.64 2.55
C THR A 385 20.76 -0.16 2.67
N THR A 386 21.56 0.72 2.05
CA THR A 386 21.26 2.13 1.81
C THR A 386 20.63 2.36 0.43
N ASP A 387 20.79 1.45 -0.53
CA ASP A 387 20.16 1.55 -1.86
C ASP A 387 19.54 0.22 -2.28
N LEU A 388 18.21 0.18 -2.35
CA LEU A 388 17.44 -1.02 -2.70
C LEU A 388 16.68 -0.80 -4.01
N ALA A 389 17.05 -1.56 -5.04
CA ALA A 389 16.39 -1.57 -6.34
C ALA A 389 15.80 -2.95 -6.65
N LEU A 390 14.50 -2.99 -6.89
CA LEU A 390 13.73 -4.20 -7.15
C LEU A 390 13.02 -4.08 -8.51
N SER A 391 13.24 -5.04 -9.40
CA SER A 391 12.64 -5.04 -10.75
C SER A 391 12.03 -6.39 -11.08
N PHE A 392 10.78 -6.40 -11.54
CA PHE A 392 10.03 -7.59 -11.91
C PHE A 392 9.39 -7.42 -13.29
N ASP A 393 9.79 -8.23 -14.28
CA ASP A 393 9.25 -8.14 -15.64
C ASP A 393 7.72 -8.35 -15.67
N ALA A 394 7.21 -9.35 -14.94
CA ALA A 394 5.79 -9.66 -14.84
C ALA A 394 5.39 -10.27 -13.48
N LEU A 395 4.33 -9.73 -12.87
CA LEU A 395 3.79 -10.16 -11.58
C LEU A 395 2.40 -10.83 -11.77
N ALA A 396 2.27 -12.09 -11.35
CA ALA A 396 1.05 -12.89 -11.45
C ALA A 396 0.58 -13.40 -10.08
N ALA A 397 -0.28 -12.63 -9.41
CA ALA A 397 -0.74 -12.90 -8.04
C ALA A 397 0.42 -13.00 -7.02
N ALA A 398 1.53 -12.30 -7.30
CA ALA A 398 2.69 -12.25 -6.43
C ALA A 398 2.42 -11.45 -5.15
N ARG A 399 3.10 -11.83 -4.07
CA ARG A 399 3.12 -11.07 -2.81
C ARG A 399 4.51 -10.51 -2.57
N ILE A 400 4.66 -9.19 -2.62
CA ILE A 400 5.93 -8.49 -2.35
C ILE A 400 5.83 -7.79 -1.01
N VAL A 401 6.79 -8.01 -0.13
CA VAL A 401 6.88 -7.39 1.19
C VAL A 401 8.26 -6.76 1.37
N VAL A 402 8.30 -5.45 1.56
CA VAL A 402 9.49 -4.70 1.97
C VAL A 402 9.22 -4.12 3.35
N ALA A 403 9.98 -4.51 4.36
CA ALA A 403 9.70 -4.10 5.73
C ALA A 403 10.95 -3.76 6.54
N ASN A 404 10.79 -2.88 7.52
CA ASN A 404 11.80 -2.53 8.53
C ASN A 404 13.12 -2.08 7.90
N GLN A 405 13.06 -1.07 7.03
CA GLN A 405 14.22 -0.47 6.38
C GLN A 405 14.47 0.90 7.00
N ALA A 406 15.56 1.05 7.77
CA ALA A 406 15.77 2.22 8.62
C ALA A 406 16.69 3.29 8.01
N ASN A 407 17.55 2.92 7.05
CA ASN A 407 18.62 3.79 6.55
C ASN A 407 18.72 3.76 5.02
N LEU A 408 17.61 3.93 4.29
CA LEU A 408 17.67 3.99 2.83
C LEU A 408 17.95 5.42 2.34
N ASP A 409 18.88 5.56 1.40
CA ASP A 409 18.97 6.74 0.52
C ASP A 409 17.96 6.60 -0.62
N ARG A 410 17.77 5.38 -1.13
CA ARG A 410 16.84 5.09 -2.23
C ARG A 410 16.15 3.74 -2.06
N LEU A 411 14.83 3.73 -2.27
CA LEU A 411 14.04 2.54 -2.55
C LEU A 411 13.39 2.72 -3.93
N ALA A 412 13.77 1.88 -4.89
CA ALA A 412 13.16 1.83 -6.21
C ALA A 412 12.50 0.47 -6.43
N PHE A 413 11.23 0.47 -6.79
CA PHE A 413 10.49 -0.73 -7.18
C PHE A 413 9.90 -0.51 -8.57
N SER A 414 10.07 -1.46 -9.47
CA SER A 414 9.37 -1.50 -10.75
C SER A 414 8.76 -2.88 -11.02
N GLY A 415 7.54 -2.91 -11.57
CA GLY A 415 6.94 -4.16 -12.01
C GLY A 415 5.72 -4.04 -12.91
N THR A 416 5.50 -5.06 -13.74
CA THR A 416 4.31 -5.14 -14.62
C THR A 416 3.30 -6.15 -14.08
N ALA A 417 2.11 -5.69 -13.69
CA ALA A 417 1.01 -6.54 -13.25
C ALA A 417 0.35 -7.27 -14.44
N GLN A 418 0.39 -8.60 -14.44
CA GLN A 418 -0.40 -9.45 -15.34
C GLN A 418 -1.64 -10.03 -14.68
N ALA A 419 -1.66 -10.14 -13.35
CA ALA A 419 -2.82 -10.53 -12.55
C ALA A 419 -2.96 -9.60 -11.34
N ASN A 420 -3.24 -10.13 -10.15
CA ASN A 420 -3.56 -9.33 -8.96
C ASN A 420 -2.44 -9.36 -7.91
N PRO A 421 -1.29 -8.70 -8.12
CA PRO A 421 -0.22 -8.69 -7.13
C PRO A 421 -0.58 -7.81 -5.92
N THR A 422 -0.05 -8.19 -4.75
CA THR A 422 -0.15 -7.43 -3.51
C THR A 422 1.23 -6.96 -3.08
N LEU A 423 1.39 -5.66 -2.86
CA LEU A 423 2.63 -5.00 -2.45
C LEU A 423 2.45 -4.40 -1.05
N SER A 424 3.41 -4.63 -0.16
CA SER A 424 3.38 -4.10 1.20
C SER A 424 4.73 -3.49 1.57
N PHE A 425 4.72 -2.20 1.87
CA PHE A 425 5.87 -1.42 2.30
C PHE A 425 5.60 -0.93 3.72
N SER A 426 6.36 -1.41 4.71
CA SER A 426 6.10 -1.09 6.13
C SER A 426 7.36 -0.73 6.91
N GLY A 427 7.31 0.34 7.72
CA GLY A 427 8.46 0.77 8.50
C GLY A 427 9.65 1.15 7.61
N ILE A 428 9.41 2.04 6.66
CA ILE A 428 10.40 2.47 5.65
C ILE A 428 10.87 3.88 5.97
N PHE A 429 12.18 4.06 6.08
CA PHE A 429 12.85 5.34 6.22
C PHE A 429 13.83 5.48 5.05
N ALA A 430 13.44 6.26 4.04
CA ALA A 430 14.16 6.38 2.79
C ALA A 430 14.28 7.83 2.32
N ALA A 431 15.44 8.33 1.88
CA ALA A 431 15.48 9.69 1.31
C ALA A 431 14.57 9.81 0.07
N ASN A 432 14.61 8.82 -0.83
CA ASN A 432 13.71 8.74 -1.99
C ASN A 432 13.03 7.37 -2.08
N LEU A 433 11.70 7.39 -2.23
CA LEU A 433 10.87 6.21 -2.51
C LEU A 433 10.21 6.36 -3.88
N GLY A 434 10.53 5.45 -4.81
CA GLY A 434 9.92 5.38 -6.13
C GLY A 434 9.24 4.03 -6.36
N LEU A 435 7.95 4.04 -6.68
CA LEU A 435 7.18 2.85 -7.05
C LEU A 435 6.63 3.03 -8.47
N GLU A 436 7.06 2.18 -9.40
CA GLU A 436 6.62 2.15 -10.79
C GLU A 436 5.83 0.86 -11.06
N LEU A 437 4.57 1.00 -11.44
CA LEU A 437 3.63 -0.11 -11.59
C LEU A 437 2.92 0.00 -12.94
N ALA A 438 3.16 -0.94 -13.85
CA ALA A 438 2.50 -0.98 -15.16
C ALA A 438 1.61 -2.23 -15.33
N GLY A 439 0.82 -2.30 -16.39
CA GLY A 439 0.26 -3.57 -16.89
C GLY A 439 -1.26 -3.67 -16.94
N ILE A 440 -1.76 -4.85 -17.27
CA ILE A 440 -3.19 -5.12 -17.49
C ILE A 440 -3.90 -5.72 -16.26
N GLY A 441 -3.15 -5.98 -15.18
CA GLY A 441 -3.67 -6.52 -13.93
C GLY A 441 -4.22 -5.47 -12.96
N SER A 442 -4.73 -5.93 -11.81
CA SER A 442 -5.16 -5.08 -10.68
C SER A 442 -4.11 -5.09 -9.57
N VAL A 443 -3.50 -3.95 -9.24
CA VAL A 443 -2.46 -3.89 -8.20
C VAL A 443 -3.04 -3.38 -6.88
N PHE A 444 -2.69 -4.05 -5.79
CA PHE A 444 -2.98 -3.58 -4.43
C PHE A 444 -1.67 -3.24 -3.73
N ALA A 445 -1.46 -1.98 -3.36
CA ALA A 445 -0.27 -1.54 -2.65
C ALA A 445 -0.63 -0.91 -1.30
N SER A 446 0.14 -1.24 -0.27
CA SER A 446 0.03 -0.64 1.06
C SER A 446 1.36 0.00 1.47
N LEU A 447 1.29 1.24 1.95
CA LEU A 447 2.41 1.98 2.53
C LEU A 447 2.05 2.30 3.99
N GLU A 448 2.76 1.75 4.95
CA GLU A 448 2.47 1.91 6.37
C GLU A 448 3.72 2.35 7.14
N THR A 449 3.62 3.43 7.92
CA THR A 449 4.77 3.97 8.68
C THR A 449 5.95 4.25 7.76
N VAL A 450 5.76 5.16 6.81
CA VAL A 450 6.78 5.54 5.82
C VAL A 450 7.25 6.96 6.08
N THR A 451 8.56 7.17 6.13
CA THR A 451 9.19 8.48 6.20
C THR A 451 10.13 8.66 5.01
N SER A 452 9.91 9.70 4.21
CA SER A 452 10.75 9.99 3.05
C SER A 452 10.94 11.48 2.78
N GLN A 453 11.92 11.88 1.96
CA GLN A 453 11.92 13.23 1.41
C GLN A 453 10.96 13.29 0.23
N THR A 454 11.08 12.35 -0.70
CA THR A 454 10.21 12.27 -1.88
C THR A 454 9.59 10.89 -2.02
N VAL A 455 8.26 10.84 -2.16
CA VAL A 455 7.52 9.65 -2.56
C VAL A 455 6.96 9.87 -3.96
N THR A 456 7.40 9.05 -4.92
CA THR A 456 6.90 9.06 -6.30
C THR A 456 6.18 7.75 -6.59
N LEU A 457 4.93 7.84 -7.03
CA LEU A 457 4.09 6.72 -7.42
C LEU A 457 3.71 6.87 -8.89
N ASP A 458 4.32 6.06 -9.75
CA ASP A 458 4.04 5.99 -11.18
C ASP A 458 3.15 4.79 -11.47
N VAL A 459 1.89 5.04 -11.82
CA VAL A 459 0.85 4.01 -11.99
C VAL A 459 0.35 4.00 -13.42
N GLY A 460 0.57 2.89 -14.12
CA GLY A 460 0.05 2.56 -15.44
C GLY A 460 -0.60 1.18 -15.47
N ALA A 461 -1.18 0.72 -14.35
CA ALA A 461 -1.95 -0.52 -14.30
C ALA A 461 -3.43 -0.29 -14.70
N SER A 462 -4.12 -1.33 -15.18
CA SER A 462 -5.56 -1.25 -15.50
C SER A 462 -6.42 -0.85 -14.30
N HIS A 463 -6.06 -1.35 -13.12
CA HIS A 463 -6.64 -0.96 -11.85
C HIS A 463 -5.54 -0.93 -10.79
N ALA A 464 -5.52 0.08 -9.95
CA ALA A 464 -4.61 0.19 -8.83
C ALA A 464 -5.36 0.72 -7.61
N GLU A 465 -5.19 0.06 -6.48
CA GLU A 465 -5.63 0.52 -5.17
C GLU A 465 -4.39 0.70 -4.29
N ILE A 466 -4.14 1.93 -3.87
CA ILE A 466 -2.99 2.28 -3.05
C ILE A 466 -3.50 2.89 -1.74
N ASP A 467 -3.23 2.22 -0.61
CA ASP A 467 -3.56 2.74 0.72
C ASP A 467 -2.27 3.14 1.46
N ALA A 468 -2.16 4.41 1.82
CA ALA A 468 -1.00 4.97 2.50
C ALA A 468 -1.41 5.53 3.87
N ARG A 469 -0.79 5.01 4.92
CA ARG A 469 -1.07 5.33 6.32
C ARG A 469 0.22 5.68 7.07
N ASP A 470 0.14 6.68 7.94
CA ASP A 470 1.27 7.16 8.74
C ASP A 470 2.48 7.52 7.85
N LEU A 471 2.21 8.32 6.82
CA LEU A 471 3.20 8.73 5.81
C LEU A 471 3.70 10.15 6.11
N THR A 472 5.01 10.31 6.26
CA THR A 472 5.66 11.62 6.33
C THR A 472 6.57 11.81 5.13
N ALA A 473 6.31 12.84 4.33
CA ALA A 473 7.13 13.20 3.18
C ALA A 473 7.39 14.72 3.12
N ASP A 474 8.47 15.14 2.47
CA ASP A 474 8.53 16.53 1.99
C ASP A 474 7.63 16.63 0.75
N ARG A 475 7.79 15.78 -0.26
CA ARG A 475 6.96 15.82 -1.47
C ARG A 475 6.35 14.47 -1.80
N ILE A 476 5.08 14.46 -2.17
CA ILE A 476 4.38 13.28 -2.70
C ILE A 476 3.99 13.58 -4.15
N VAL A 477 4.37 12.72 -5.08
CA VAL A 477 4.06 12.84 -6.51
C VAL A 477 3.35 11.56 -6.96
N LEU A 478 2.17 11.72 -7.54
CA LEU A 478 1.39 10.64 -8.13
C LEU A 478 1.22 10.89 -9.61
N ASN A 479 1.69 9.98 -10.43
CA ASN A 479 1.53 10.03 -11.87
C ASN A 479 0.67 8.86 -12.33
N LEU A 480 -0.41 9.16 -13.05
CA LEU A 480 -1.28 8.17 -13.68
C LEU A 480 -1.04 8.18 -15.19
N ALA A 481 -0.42 7.11 -15.69
CA ALA A 481 -0.14 6.89 -17.09
C ALA A 481 -1.22 5.99 -17.73
N SER A 482 -1.46 6.15 -19.04
CA SER A 482 -2.37 5.30 -19.81
C SER A 482 -1.58 4.49 -20.84
N PRO A 483 -1.21 3.24 -20.54
CA PRO A 483 -0.63 2.37 -21.54
C PRO A 483 -1.59 2.19 -22.73
N ALA A 484 -1.05 2.01 -23.93
CA ALA A 484 -1.86 1.82 -25.12
C ALA A 484 -2.82 0.62 -24.97
N GLY A 485 -4.12 0.88 -25.15
CA GLY A 485 -5.17 -0.15 -25.04
C GLY A 485 -5.64 -0.46 -23.61
N VAL A 486 -5.19 0.29 -22.60
CA VAL A 486 -5.61 0.12 -21.19
C VAL A 486 -6.31 1.39 -20.71
N THR A 487 -7.44 1.25 -20.02
CA THR A 487 -8.15 2.35 -19.34
C THR A 487 -7.81 2.32 -17.84
N PRO A 488 -6.87 3.15 -17.36
CA PRO A 488 -6.36 3.05 -16.00
C PRO A 488 -7.40 3.54 -14.97
N ARG A 489 -7.55 2.79 -13.88
CA ARG A 489 -8.40 3.17 -12.73
C ARG A 489 -7.58 3.19 -11.45
N LEU A 490 -7.31 4.37 -10.92
CA LEU A 490 -6.59 4.54 -9.66
C LEU A 490 -7.57 4.91 -8.54
N ARG A 491 -7.54 4.15 -7.44
CA ARG A 491 -8.06 4.56 -6.14
C ARG A 491 -6.88 4.74 -5.19
N HIS A 492 -6.76 5.92 -4.60
CA HIS A 492 -5.71 6.21 -3.63
C HIS A 492 -6.29 6.81 -2.36
N SER A 493 -5.95 6.17 -1.23
CA SER A 493 -6.33 6.61 0.11
C SER A 493 -5.07 7.07 0.85
N LEU A 494 -5.10 8.30 1.36
CA LEU A 494 -4.06 8.91 2.19
C LEU A 494 -4.65 9.20 3.56
N ARG A 495 -4.16 8.50 4.60
CA ARG A 495 -4.61 8.68 5.99
C ARG A 495 -3.45 8.99 6.93
N ASN A 496 -3.61 10.01 7.77
CA ASN A 496 -2.57 10.46 8.70
C ASN A 496 -1.25 10.76 7.96
N VAL A 497 -1.31 11.73 7.05
CA VAL A 497 -0.19 12.06 6.14
C VAL A 497 0.31 13.47 6.40
N THR A 498 1.63 13.64 6.47
CA THR A 498 2.28 14.96 6.49
C THR A 498 3.14 15.14 5.24
N ALA A 499 2.83 16.13 4.40
CA ALA A 499 3.53 16.43 3.13
C ALA A 499 4.03 17.89 3.10
N ARG A 500 5.22 18.16 3.64
CA ARG A 500 5.69 19.53 3.94
C ARG A 500 5.87 20.44 2.71
N GLY A 501 6.28 19.87 1.59
CA GLY A 501 6.44 20.49 0.26
C GLY A 501 5.25 20.27 -0.67
N GLY A 502 4.23 19.52 -0.24
CA GLY A 502 2.95 19.38 -0.92
C GLY A 502 2.74 18.03 -1.61
N ILE A 503 1.52 17.88 -2.14
CA ILE A 503 1.04 16.71 -2.87
C ILE A 503 0.80 17.13 -4.32
N GLN A 504 1.36 16.40 -5.27
CA GLN A 504 1.15 16.63 -6.71
C GLN A 504 0.56 15.38 -7.34
N VAL A 505 -0.49 15.56 -8.14
CA VAL A 505 -1.22 14.48 -8.82
C VAL A 505 -1.35 14.82 -10.30
N ASN A 506 -0.72 14.02 -11.16
CA ASN A 506 -0.69 14.21 -12.60
C ASN A 506 -1.36 13.02 -13.31
N ALA A 507 -2.54 13.24 -13.89
CA ALA A 507 -3.31 12.25 -14.64
C ALA A 507 -3.63 12.74 -16.07
N ILE A 508 -2.71 13.50 -16.68
CA ILE A 508 -2.89 14.16 -17.98
C ILE A 508 -2.85 13.15 -19.15
N GLU A 509 -2.20 12.00 -18.96
CA GLU A 509 -2.10 10.95 -19.97
C GLU A 509 -3.31 9.98 -19.94
N ALA A 510 -4.09 9.99 -18.85
CA ALA A 510 -5.20 9.06 -18.58
C ALA A 510 -6.58 9.53 -19.08
N ARG A 511 -6.72 9.88 -20.37
CA ARG A 511 -7.95 10.50 -20.93
C ARG A 511 -9.26 9.74 -20.68
N ASP A 512 -9.21 8.40 -20.73
CA ASP A 512 -10.37 7.52 -20.58
C ASP A 512 -10.35 6.78 -19.23
N GLY A 513 -9.49 7.21 -18.30
CA GLY A 513 -9.32 6.60 -16.99
C GLY A 513 -10.22 7.20 -15.90
N SER A 514 -10.09 6.67 -14.69
CA SER A 514 -10.71 7.23 -13.48
C SER A 514 -9.69 7.38 -12.35
N LEU A 515 -9.75 8.51 -11.64
CA LEU A 515 -8.94 8.82 -10.47
C LEU A 515 -9.87 9.08 -9.27
N ASP A 516 -9.77 8.28 -8.23
CA ASP A 516 -10.48 8.43 -6.95
C ASP A 516 -9.44 8.68 -5.84
N LEU A 517 -9.34 9.92 -5.36
CA LEU A 517 -8.37 10.33 -4.35
C LEU A 517 -9.09 10.75 -3.06
N SER A 518 -8.84 10.01 -1.98
CA SER A 518 -9.39 10.30 -0.65
C SER A 518 -8.28 10.68 0.31
N LEU A 519 -8.43 11.82 0.99
CA LEU A 519 -7.48 12.38 1.95
C LEU A 519 -8.15 12.53 3.30
N ALA A 520 -7.57 11.97 4.38
CA ALA A 520 -8.08 12.09 5.74
C ALA A 520 -6.93 12.34 6.73
N LEU A 521 -7.10 13.29 7.66
CA LEU A 521 -6.04 13.69 8.61
C LEU A 521 -4.72 14.04 7.89
N VAL A 522 -4.80 14.87 6.84
CA VAL A 522 -3.64 15.22 6.00
C VAL A 522 -3.20 16.64 6.27
N ASN A 523 -1.91 16.85 6.57
CA ASN A 523 -1.30 18.18 6.66
C ASN A 523 -0.29 18.36 5.52
N ALA A 524 -0.59 19.24 4.58
CA ALA A 524 0.31 19.51 3.44
C ALA A 524 0.48 21.02 3.20
N SER A 525 1.57 21.42 2.55
CA SER A 525 1.71 22.83 2.14
C SER A 525 0.87 23.21 0.94
N GLN A 526 0.58 22.28 0.05
CA GLN A 526 -0.28 22.52 -1.11
C GLN A 526 -0.74 21.18 -1.69
N LEU A 527 -1.82 21.21 -2.46
CA LEU A 527 -2.27 20.09 -3.28
C LEU A 527 -2.50 20.59 -4.70
N GLU A 528 -1.74 20.03 -5.65
CA GLU A 528 -1.84 20.33 -7.08
C GLU A 528 -2.32 19.09 -7.83
N LEU A 529 -3.48 19.18 -8.48
CA LEU A 529 -4.09 18.12 -9.28
C LEU A 529 -4.28 18.60 -10.71
N ALA A 530 -3.71 17.87 -11.68
CA ALA A 530 -3.93 18.08 -13.10
C ALA A 530 -4.35 16.77 -13.76
N SER A 531 -5.55 16.70 -14.32
CA SER A 531 -6.14 15.44 -14.80
C SER A 531 -6.84 15.57 -16.16
N ARG A 532 -6.77 14.49 -16.93
CA ARG A 532 -7.64 14.22 -18.08
C ARG A 532 -8.59 13.04 -17.82
N ALA A 533 -8.45 12.37 -16.68
CA ALA A 533 -9.33 11.29 -16.24
C ALA A 533 -10.58 11.83 -15.53
N ALA A 534 -11.65 11.03 -15.47
CA ALA A 534 -12.77 11.32 -14.57
C ALA A 534 -12.26 11.29 -13.12
N THR A 535 -12.38 12.40 -12.41
CA THR A 535 -11.70 12.59 -11.13
C THR A 535 -12.69 12.82 -10.00
N ARG A 536 -12.58 12.01 -8.95
CA ARG A 536 -13.19 12.26 -7.63
C ARG A 536 -12.08 12.64 -6.65
N LEU A 537 -12.25 13.78 -5.98
CA LEU A 537 -11.37 14.26 -4.94
C LEU A 537 -12.16 14.44 -3.65
N GLN A 538 -11.86 13.62 -2.63
CA GLN A 538 -12.50 13.68 -1.33
C GLN A 538 -11.50 14.18 -0.29
N LEU A 539 -11.82 15.31 0.36
CA LEU A 539 -11.09 15.90 1.47
C LEU A 539 -11.90 15.70 2.74
N ASP A 540 -11.59 14.67 3.52
CA ASP A 540 -12.30 14.36 4.76
C ASP A 540 -11.81 15.21 5.95
N GLU A 541 -12.36 14.94 7.13
CA GLU A 541 -12.03 15.63 8.36
C GLU A 541 -10.51 15.64 8.66
N GLY A 542 -10.02 16.80 9.12
CA GLY A 542 -8.64 16.99 9.51
C GLY A 542 -7.66 17.17 8.35
N VAL A 543 -8.14 17.36 7.11
CA VAL A 543 -7.32 17.85 6.00
C VAL A 543 -7.02 19.34 6.19
N THR A 544 -5.75 19.70 6.28
CA THR A 544 -5.25 21.07 6.38
C THR A 544 -4.17 21.33 5.33
N LEU A 545 -4.41 22.32 4.47
CA LEU A 545 -3.47 22.83 3.49
C LEU A 545 -3.00 24.23 3.91
N SER A 546 -1.71 24.39 4.22
CA SER A 546 -1.16 25.70 4.65
C SER A 546 -0.95 26.68 3.49
N GLY A 547 -0.97 26.20 2.25
CA GLY A 547 -0.92 26.96 1.01
C GLY A 547 -2.12 26.64 0.13
N GLN A 548 -1.91 26.47 -1.19
CA GLN A 548 -3.01 26.44 -2.17
C GLN A 548 -3.55 25.04 -2.45
N LEU A 549 -4.84 24.97 -2.76
CA LEU A 549 -5.45 23.85 -3.49
C LEU A 549 -5.63 24.27 -4.96
N ARG A 550 -4.99 23.56 -5.88
CA ARG A 550 -5.17 23.75 -7.33
C ARG A 550 -5.65 22.44 -7.96
N ALA A 551 -6.83 22.44 -8.55
CA ALA A 551 -7.38 21.27 -9.23
C ALA A 551 -7.83 21.65 -10.64
N SER A 552 -7.27 21.01 -11.66
CA SER A 552 -7.60 21.27 -13.06
C SER A 552 -7.94 19.96 -13.79
N VAL A 553 -9.12 19.92 -14.41
CA VAL A 553 -9.56 18.79 -15.25
C VAL A 553 -9.91 19.30 -16.65
N THR A 554 -9.30 18.72 -17.69
CA THR A 554 -9.39 19.29 -19.07
C THR A 554 -10.25 18.47 -20.05
N SER A 555 -10.72 17.28 -19.70
CA SER A 555 -11.49 16.44 -20.64
C SER A 555 -12.63 15.62 -20.04
N GLN A 556 -12.75 15.55 -18.72
CA GLN A 556 -13.72 14.70 -18.02
C GLN A 556 -14.32 15.45 -16.83
N THR A 557 -15.14 14.77 -16.02
CA THR A 557 -15.77 15.36 -14.83
C THR A 557 -14.80 15.51 -13.65
N LEU A 558 -14.97 16.57 -12.87
CA LEU A 558 -14.40 16.75 -11.54
C LEU A 558 -15.52 16.74 -10.49
N ASP A 559 -15.46 15.79 -9.57
CA ASP A 559 -16.32 15.66 -8.40
C ASP A 559 -15.47 15.93 -7.15
N LEU A 560 -15.61 17.10 -6.53
CA LEU A 560 -14.86 17.48 -5.33
C LEU A 560 -15.81 17.51 -4.14
N GLU A 561 -15.50 16.71 -3.13
CA GLU A 561 -16.18 16.69 -1.83
C GLU A 561 -15.19 17.09 -0.74
N ALA A 562 -15.52 18.09 0.06
CA ALA A 562 -14.71 18.56 1.17
C ALA A 562 -15.56 18.65 2.44
N LEU A 563 -15.15 17.93 3.49
CA LEU A 563 -15.81 17.85 4.79
C LEU A 563 -14.86 18.36 5.86
N ASP A 564 -15.15 19.54 6.41
CA ASP A 564 -14.32 20.22 7.42
C ASP A 564 -12.84 20.42 7.02
N ALA A 565 -12.58 20.49 5.71
CA ALA A 565 -11.25 20.75 5.18
C ALA A 565 -10.85 22.23 5.33
N ARG A 566 -9.56 22.46 5.60
CA ARG A 566 -9.00 23.79 5.81
C ARG A 566 -7.93 24.14 4.77
N VAL A 567 -8.09 25.25 4.07
CA VAL A 567 -7.13 25.73 3.05
C VAL A 567 -6.75 27.18 3.33
N GLU A 568 -5.47 27.42 3.58
CA GLU A 568 -4.99 28.72 4.07
C GLU A 568 -4.47 29.64 2.94
N GLY A 569 -4.02 29.10 1.80
CA GLY A 569 -3.39 29.87 0.71
C GLY A 569 -4.28 30.20 -0.48
N GLY A 570 -5.53 29.72 -0.49
CA GLY A 570 -6.49 29.91 -1.58
C GLY A 570 -6.84 28.63 -2.34
N LEU A 571 -7.91 28.72 -3.11
CA LEU A 571 -8.53 27.63 -3.86
C LEU A 571 -8.61 28.02 -5.33
N SER A 572 -8.19 27.14 -6.23
CA SER A 572 -8.37 27.30 -7.69
C SER A 572 -8.82 25.98 -8.29
N ILE A 573 -10.06 25.95 -8.77
CA ILE A 573 -10.68 24.78 -9.40
C ILE A 573 -11.03 25.15 -10.84
N GLN A 574 -10.56 24.37 -11.81
CA GLN A 574 -10.78 24.61 -13.24
C GLN A 574 -11.25 23.35 -13.95
N ALA A 575 -12.36 23.43 -14.70
CA ALA A 575 -12.86 22.35 -15.55
C ALA A 575 -12.90 22.82 -17.03
N GLY A 576 -11.85 22.56 -17.80
CA GLY A 576 -11.60 23.16 -19.13
C GLY A 576 -12.07 22.38 -20.36
N GLY A 577 -12.67 21.19 -20.21
CA GLY A 577 -13.07 20.34 -21.34
C GLY A 577 -14.46 20.64 -21.89
N ILE A 578 -14.66 20.55 -23.21
CA ILE A 578 -16.00 20.58 -23.81
C ILE A 578 -16.83 19.42 -23.23
N GLY A 579 -17.84 19.74 -22.42
CA GLY A 579 -18.67 18.75 -21.72
C GLY A 579 -18.12 18.23 -20.39
N ALA A 580 -17.01 18.77 -19.88
CA ALA A 580 -16.54 18.47 -18.53
C ALA A 580 -17.56 18.93 -17.48
N GLY A 581 -18.08 18.02 -16.66
CA GLY A 581 -18.94 18.38 -15.53
C GLY A 581 -18.11 18.80 -14.32
N LEU A 582 -18.52 19.85 -13.62
CA LEU A 582 -17.92 20.28 -12.37
C LEU A 582 -18.95 20.19 -11.25
N GLN A 583 -18.67 19.38 -10.24
CA GLN A 583 -19.42 19.31 -8.99
C GLN A 583 -18.47 19.61 -7.83
N VAL A 584 -18.80 20.62 -7.04
CA VAL A 584 -18.06 21.01 -5.85
C VAL A 584 -19.03 21.01 -4.68
N PHE A 585 -18.77 20.17 -3.69
CA PHE A 585 -19.46 20.16 -2.41
C PHE A 585 -18.45 20.45 -1.31
N TRP A 586 -18.64 21.57 -0.61
CA TRP A 586 -17.80 21.99 0.50
C TRP A 586 -18.67 22.22 1.73
N GLN A 587 -18.45 21.44 2.78
CA GLN A 587 -19.20 21.51 4.02
C GLN A 587 -18.25 21.79 5.19
N GLY A 588 -18.53 22.86 5.94
CA GLY A 588 -17.74 23.25 7.10
C GLY A 588 -16.31 23.70 6.74
N GLY A 589 -15.40 23.57 7.69
CA GLY A 589 -13.98 23.92 7.50
C GLY A 589 -13.73 25.42 7.28
N ALA A 590 -12.59 25.75 6.66
CA ALA A 590 -12.27 27.14 6.34
C ALA A 590 -11.46 27.29 5.05
N VAL A 591 -11.74 28.34 4.29
CA VAL A 591 -11.00 28.72 3.08
C VAL A 591 -10.53 30.16 3.21
N ARG A 592 -9.22 30.36 3.20
CA ARG A 592 -8.59 31.68 3.30
C ARG A 592 -8.00 32.11 1.98
N GLY A 593 -7.96 33.43 1.77
CA GLY A 593 -7.49 34.02 0.52
C GLY A 593 -8.55 33.96 -0.59
N ARG A 594 -8.10 33.78 -1.84
CA ARG A 594 -8.95 33.79 -3.03
C ARG A 594 -9.39 32.36 -3.38
N ALA A 595 -10.67 32.20 -3.68
CA ALA A 595 -11.28 30.96 -4.16
C ALA A 595 -11.86 31.19 -5.55
N ASP A 596 -11.25 30.60 -6.57
CA ASP A 596 -11.71 30.68 -7.97
C ASP A 596 -12.23 29.30 -8.41
N ILE A 597 -13.44 29.25 -8.95
CA ILE A 597 -14.09 28.06 -9.47
C ILE A 597 -14.54 28.36 -10.91
N GLU A 598 -13.86 27.76 -11.87
CA GLU A 598 -14.02 28.04 -13.30
C GLU A 598 -14.44 26.79 -14.06
N SER A 599 -15.35 26.94 -15.03
CA SER A 599 -15.74 25.86 -15.94
C SER A 599 -15.79 26.30 -17.40
N ALA A 600 -15.57 25.36 -18.32
CA ALA A 600 -15.61 25.58 -19.75
C ALA A 600 -17.02 25.85 -20.26
N ILE A 601 -17.09 26.41 -21.46
CA ILE A 601 -18.33 26.61 -22.20
C ILE A 601 -19.03 25.26 -22.43
N GLY A 602 -20.31 25.17 -22.06
CA GLY A 602 -21.10 23.93 -22.18
C GLY A 602 -20.99 22.96 -21.00
N ALA A 603 -20.14 23.22 -20.00
CA ALA A 603 -20.07 22.45 -18.75
C ALA A 603 -21.33 22.63 -17.88
N THR A 604 -21.72 21.58 -17.16
CA THR A 604 -22.68 21.68 -16.05
C THR A 604 -21.91 21.99 -14.78
N VAL A 605 -22.26 23.08 -14.09
CA VAL A 605 -21.64 23.51 -12.83
C VAL A 605 -22.63 23.35 -11.69
N GLY A 606 -22.29 22.50 -10.72
CA GLY A 606 -22.93 22.44 -9.42
C GLY A 606 -21.93 22.82 -8.34
N VAL A 607 -22.25 23.83 -7.53
CA VAL A 607 -21.40 24.28 -6.43
C VAL A 607 -22.27 24.38 -5.20
N THR A 608 -21.95 23.66 -4.14
CA THR A 608 -22.60 23.78 -2.83
C THR A 608 -21.53 24.10 -1.80
N ILE A 609 -21.67 25.22 -1.11
CA ILE A 609 -20.82 25.63 0.01
C ILE A 609 -21.74 25.84 1.21
N ASP A 610 -21.56 25.06 2.26
CA ASP A 610 -22.43 25.05 3.44
C ASP A 610 -21.60 25.11 4.73
N GLY A 611 -21.76 26.18 5.51
CA GLY A 611 -21.13 26.29 6.84
C GLY A 611 -19.62 26.58 6.82
N THR A 612 -19.05 26.87 5.65
CA THR A 612 -17.61 27.15 5.50
C THR A 612 -17.26 28.56 5.95
N VAL A 613 -16.17 28.68 6.71
CA VAL A 613 -15.63 29.95 7.18
C VAL A 613 -14.64 30.51 6.16
N PHE A 614 -14.92 31.70 5.64
CA PHE A 614 -14.00 32.46 4.81
C PHE A 614 -13.32 33.56 5.61
N ASP A 615 -12.12 33.95 5.18
CA ASP A 615 -11.51 35.16 5.68
C ASP A 615 -12.26 36.41 5.16
N PRO A 616 -12.53 37.43 6.00
CA PRO A 616 -13.23 38.64 5.58
C PRO A 616 -12.53 39.45 4.47
N GLY A 617 -11.23 39.21 4.24
CA GLY A 617 -10.48 39.80 3.12
C GLY A 617 -10.38 38.91 1.88
N GLY A 618 -10.93 37.69 1.93
CA GLY A 618 -10.94 36.74 0.82
C GLY A 618 -11.96 37.08 -0.26
N ALA A 619 -11.88 36.41 -1.40
CA ALA A 619 -12.80 36.56 -2.51
C ALA A 619 -13.23 35.18 -3.04
N LEU A 620 -14.50 35.03 -3.42
CA LEU A 620 -15.02 33.84 -4.09
C LEU A 620 -15.50 34.22 -5.49
N ALA A 621 -14.94 33.60 -6.52
CA ALA A 621 -15.38 33.76 -7.90
C ALA A 621 -15.86 32.41 -8.45
N ILE A 622 -17.08 32.38 -9.01
CA ILE A 622 -17.65 31.23 -9.71
C ILE A 622 -18.00 31.70 -11.12
N VAL A 623 -17.20 31.33 -12.11
CA VAL A 623 -17.27 31.90 -13.46
C VAL A 623 -17.28 30.77 -14.51
N ARG A 624 -17.96 31.02 -15.63
CA ARG A 624 -17.90 30.18 -16.83
C ARG A 624 -16.99 30.84 -17.87
N GLY A 625 -16.08 30.10 -18.50
CA GLY A 625 -15.39 30.53 -19.72
C GLY A 625 -13.86 30.64 -19.68
N ASP A 626 -13.26 30.40 -20.85
CA ASP A 626 -11.83 30.35 -21.14
C ASP A 626 -11.22 31.76 -21.09
N GLY A 627 -10.78 32.21 -19.92
CA GLY A 627 -10.17 33.53 -19.75
C GLY A 627 -11.17 34.69 -19.67
N GLY A 628 -12.29 34.50 -18.97
CA GLY A 628 -13.22 35.56 -18.54
C GLY A 628 -12.66 36.43 -17.40
N PRO A 629 -13.27 37.59 -17.12
CA PRO A 629 -12.61 38.76 -16.51
C PRO A 629 -12.03 38.46 -15.13
N THR A 630 -10.84 39.02 -14.85
CA THR A 630 -10.40 39.11 -13.46
C THR A 630 -11.34 40.03 -12.66
N LEU A 631 -11.36 39.95 -11.32
CA LEU A 631 -12.10 40.89 -10.47
C LEU A 631 -11.81 42.38 -10.79
N GLN A 632 -10.72 42.68 -11.51
CA GLN A 632 -10.37 44.01 -12.00
C GLN A 632 -11.01 44.36 -13.36
N ASP A 633 -11.32 43.37 -14.20
CA ASP A 633 -11.84 43.57 -15.57
C ASP A 633 -13.38 43.68 -15.62
N ALA A 634 -14.10 43.19 -14.60
CA ALA A 634 -15.55 43.29 -14.47
C ALA A 634 -16.08 44.74 -14.35
N PHE A 635 -15.19 45.72 -14.19
CA PHE A 635 -15.56 47.13 -14.01
C PHE A 635 -15.63 47.96 -15.31
N LEU A 636 -15.28 47.41 -16.49
CA LEU A 636 -15.03 48.25 -17.69
C LEU A 636 -15.67 47.82 -19.03
N LEU A 637 -16.66 46.93 -19.07
CA LEU A 637 -17.29 46.56 -20.35
C LEU A 637 -18.72 47.14 -20.52
N PRO A 638 -18.99 47.95 -21.56
CA PRO A 638 -20.34 48.16 -22.03
C PRO A 638 -20.85 46.91 -22.75
N SER A 639 -22.02 46.42 -22.33
CA SER A 639 -22.95 45.51 -23.00
C SER A 639 -22.43 44.81 -24.26
N ARG A 640 -21.98 43.55 -24.14
CA ARG A 640 -21.78 42.69 -25.32
C ARG A 640 -23.09 42.02 -25.71
N ALA A 641 -23.43 42.13 -27.00
CA ALA A 641 -24.58 41.47 -27.58
C ALA A 641 -24.40 39.94 -27.56
N SER A 642 -25.39 39.26 -26.99
CA SER A 642 -25.53 37.80 -26.95
C SER A 642 -25.45 37.19 -28.36
N ILE A 643 -24.50 36.27 -28.59
CA ILE A 643 -24.39 35.51 -29.83
C ILE A 643 -24.55 34.02 -29.51
N MET A 644 -25.61 33.43 -30.09
CA MET A 644 -26.00 32.02 -30.21
C MET A 644 -27.11 31.53 -29.25
N PRO A 645 -28.20 30.94 -29.77
CA PRO A 645 -29.12 30.14 -28.97
C PRO A 645 -28.53 28.75 -28.69
N ALA A 646 -28.60 28.32 -27.42
CA ALA A 646 -28.11 27.04 -26.93
C ALA A 646 -29.26 26.00 -26.78
N PRO A 647 -28.94 24.68 -26.81
CA PRO A 647 -29.93 23.61 -26.84
C PRO A 647 -30.58 23.38 -25.46
N THR A 648 -31.81 22.87 -25.49
CA THR A 648 -32.66 22.56 -24.33
C THR A 648 -32.00 21.55 -23.39
N ALA A 649 -31.59 21.99 -22.20
CA ALA A 649 -31.12 21.14 -21.12
C ALA A 649 -32.28 20.70 -20.19
N SER A 650 -32.17 19.47 -19.68
CA SER A 650 -33.14 18.83 -18.77
C SER A 650 -33.21 19.55 -17.40
N PRO A 651 -34.39 19.64 -16.74
CA PRO A 651 -34.51 20.25 -15.42
C PRO A 651 -33.85 19.33 -14.37
N GLY A 652 -32.77 19.80 -13.72
CA GLY A 652 -32.10 19.09 -12.62
C GLY A 652 -30.56 19.14 -12.60
N ALA A 653 -29.91 19.76 -13.59
CA ALA A 653 -28.45 19.73 -13.73
C ALA A 653 -27.79 21.04 -13.22
N GLY A 654 -27.15 20.99 -12.05
CA GLY A 654 -26.24 22.02 -11.51
C GLY A 654 -26.92 23.26 -10.89
N ALA A 655 -26.94 23.36 -9.56
CA ALA A 655 -27.29 24.59 -8.84
C ALA A 655 -26.05 25.16 -8.12
N ILE A 656 -26.00 26.47 -7.96
CA ILE A 656 -25.02 27.16 -7.12
C ILE A 656 -25.71 27.52 -5.82
N LEU A 657 -25.25 26.95 -4.72
CA LEU A 657 -25.85 27.04 -3.41
C LEU A 657 -24.81 27.47 -2.37
N LEU A 658 -25.03 28.64 -1.77
CA LEU A 658 -24.18 29.20 -0.73
C LEU A 658 -25.02 29.36 0.54
N ARG A 659 -24.72 28.54 1.55
CA ARG A 659 -25.54 28.39 2.76
C ARG A 659 -24.75 28.53 4.05
N ASN A 660 -25.42 29.03 5.08
CA ASN A 660 -24.92 29.04 6.47
C ASN A 660 -23.53 29.69 6.61
N LEU A 661 -23.25 30.73 5.81
CA LEU A 661 -21.94 31.39 5.78
C LEU A 661 -21.84 32.40 6.95
N THR A 662 -21.31 31.98 8.09
CA THR A 662 -21.18 32.82 9.29
C THR A 662 -20.07 33.87 9.19
N SER A 663 -19.05 33.60 8.37
CA SER A 663 -18.02 34.56 7.97
C SER A 663 -17.82 34.38 6.48
N ALA A 664 -18.61 35.09 5.69
CA ALA A 664 -18.56 35.00 4.24
C ALA A 664 -17.31 35.75 3.69
N PRO A 665 -16.88 35.45 2.46
CA PRO A 665 -15.76 36.15 1.86
C PRO A 665 -16.08 37.65 1.69
N GLY A 666 -15.03 38.48 1.66
CA GLY A 666 -15.15 39.92 1.51
C GLY A 666 -15.73 40.36 0.16
N SER A 667 -15.65 39.50 -0.85
CA SER A 667 -16.40 39.64 -2.10
C SER A 667 -16.81 38.28 -2.70
N VAL A 668 -17.95 38.25 -3.37
CA VAL A 668 -18.44 37.13 -4.18
C VAL A 668 -18.78 37.61 -5.58
N LEU A 669 -18.27 36.92 -6.59
CA LEU A 669 -18.66 37.08 -7.99
C LEU A 669 -19.22 35.74 -8.49
N VAL A 670 -20.44 35.77 -9.01
CA VAL A 670 -20.99 34.67 -9.81
C VAL A 670 -21.34 35.22 -11.17
N ALA A 671 -20.68 34.73 -12.22
CA ALA A 671 -20.82 35.27 -13.57
C ALA A 671 -21.03 34.18 -14.63
N GLU A 672 -21.73 34.55 -15.71
CA GLU A 672 -21.85 33.76 -16.95
C GLU A 672 -22.46 32.35 -16.78
N THR A 673 -23.34 32.17 -15.80
CA THR A 673 -23.90 30.85 -15.44
C THR A 673 -25.36 30.66 -15.86
N HIS A 674 -25.72 29.40 -16.17
CA HIS A 674 -27.11 29.01 -16.43
C HIS A 674 -27.77 28.33 -15.22
N SER A 675 -26.98 28.05 -14.18
CA SER A 675 -27.44 27.39 -12.96
C SER A 675 -28.27 28.34 -12.11
N ALA A 676 -29.24 27.80 -11.37
CA ALA A 676 -29.92 28.56 -10.32
C ALA A 676 -28.90 28.98 -9.25
N VAL A 677 -29.01 30.20 -8.73
CA VAL A 677 -28.14 30.72 -7.67
C VAL A 677 -28.97 30.95 -6.41
N THR A 678 -28.59 30.31 -5.31
CA THR A 678 -29.25 30.51 -4.01
C THR A 678 -28.22 30.86 -2.94
N LEU A 679 -28.44 32.00 -2.29
CA LEU A 679 -27.73 32.48 -1.11
C LEU A 679 -28.71 32.41 0.07
N GLU A 680 -28.37 31.67 1.13
CA GLU A 680 -29.30 31.46 2.25
C GLU A 680 -28.58 31.41 3.60
N ASN A 681 -29.05 32.19 4.56
CA ASN A 681 -28.44 32.30 5.90
C ASN A 681 -26.94 32.70 5.83
N CYS A 682 -26.65 33.86 5.25
CA CYS A 682 -25.27 34.33 5.02
C CYS A 682 -25.00 35.68 5.70
N GLN A 683 -23.76 35.86 6.18
CA GLN A 683 -23.27 37.12 6.76
C GLN A 683 -22.03 37.61 6.01
N PHE A 684 -22.23 38.66 5.21
CA PHE A 684 -21.19 39.29 4.39
C PHE A 684 -20.62 40.53 5.08
N GLN A 685 -19.29 40.64 5.13
CA GLN A 685 -18.58 41.80 5.67
C GLN A 685 -17.59 42.34 4.62
N GLY A 686 -17.96 43.45 3.98
CA GLY A 686 -17.15 44.12 2.96
C GLY A 686 -16.26 45.21 3.53
N ALA A 687 -15.03 45.29 3.00
CA ALA A 687 -14.05 46.34 3.33
C ALA A 687 -13.82 47.35 2.18
N THR A 688 -14.39 47.13 0.98
CA THR A 688 -14.11 47.89 -0.25
C THR A 688 -15.25 48.84 -0.63
N GLN A 689 -15.05 49.70 -1.64
CA GLN A 689 -16.09 50.61 -2.19
C GLN A 689 -17.01 49.94 -3.23
N LEU A 690 -16.96 48.61 -3.37
CA LEU A 690 -17.65 47.84 -4.40
C LEU A 690 -18.63 46.86 -3.76
N PRO A 691 -19.75 46.50 -4.43
CA PRO A 691 -20.72 45.54 -3.92
C PRO A 691 -20.04 44.25 -3.45
N VAL A 692 -20.42 43.76 -2.27
CA VAL A 692 -19.83 42.55 -1.70
C VAL A 692 -20.28 41.31 -2.46
N VAL A 693 -21.47 41.33 -3.05
CA VAL A 693 -21.95 40.24 -3.92
C VAL A 693 -22.34 40.80 -5.27
N ILE A 694 -21.76 40.23 -6.32
CA ILE A 694 -22.01 40.55 -7.72
C ILE A 694 -22.49 39.28 -8.41
N LEU A 695 -23.70 39.33 -8.97
CA LEU A 695 -24.29 38.27 -9.79
C LEU A 695 -24.49 38.84 -11.19
N GLU A 696 -23.78 38.31 -12.19
CA GLU A 696 -23.73 38.87 -13.55
C GLU A 696 -24.09 37.80 -14.59
N GLU A 697 -24.94 38.15 -15.55
CA GLU A 697 -25.36 37.27 -16.65
C GLU A 697 -25.93 35.89 -16.20
N VAL A 698 -26.56 35.84 -15.02
CA VAL A 698 -27.15 34.61 -14.47
C VAL A 698 -28.48 34.30 -15.16
N GLN A 699 -28.55 33.19 -15.89
CA GLN A 699 -29.76 32.79 -16.63
C GLN A 699 -30.76 31.98 -15.78
N GLY A 700 -30.29 31.35 -14.70
CA GLY A 700 -31.13 30.64 -13.74
C GLY A 700 -31.82 31.56 -12.73
N PRO A 701 -32.83 31.08 -11.98
CA PRO A 701 -33.46 31.89 -10.93
C PRO A 701 -32.46 32.22 -9.83
N ILE A 702 -32.55 33.45 -9.32
CA ILE A 702 -31.71 33.96 -8.24
C ILE A 702 -32.56 34.06 -6.98
N ARG A 703 -32.13 33.44 -5.88
CA ARG A 703 -32.75 33.61 -4.55
C ARG A 703 -31.71 34.04 -3.53
N VAL A 704 -31.97 35.13 -2.82
CA VAL A 704 -31.18 35.58 -1.66
C VAL A 704 -32.11 35.67 -0.47
N ALA A 705 -31.90 34.82 0.53
CA ALA A 705 -32.77 34.71 1.69
C ALA A 705 -31.98 34.76 3.01
N ASP A 706 -32.49 35.48 4.01
CA ASP A 706 -31.89 35.51 5.36
C ASP A 706 -30.42 35.94 5.37
N CYS A 707 -30.08 36.93 4.52
CA CYS A 707 -28.72 37.40 4.35
C CYS A 707 -28.53 38.80 4.93
N THR A 708 -27.42 39.01 5.63
CA THR A 708 -26.99 40.32 6.12
C THR A 708 -25.71 40.75 5.40
N PHE A 709 -25.71 41.96 4.86
CA PHE A 709 -24.59 42.58 4.16
C PHE A 709 -24.12 43.80 4.96
N THR A 710 -22.86 43.82 5.37
CA THR A 710 -22.24 44.98 6.01
C THR A 710 -21.17 45.54 5.08
N GLY A 711 -21.18 46.85 4.81
CA GLY A 711 -20.22 47.49 3.89
C GLY A 711 -20.91 48.02 2.64
N GLN A 712 -20.70 47.38 1.48
CA GLN A 712 -21.29 47.79 0.20
C GLN A 712 -22.15 46.66 -0.36
N GLY A 713 -23.28 47.03 -0.95
CA GLY A 713 -24.48 46.21 -1.16
C GLY A 713 -24.41 44.95 -2.04
N LEU A 714 -25.53 44.70 -2.72
CA LEU A 714 -25.76 43.58 -3.63
C LEU A 714 -26.01 44.10 -5.05
N ALA A 715 -25.25 43.62 -6.03
CA ALA A 715 -25.44 43.95 -7.44
C ALA A 715 -25.83 42.70 -8.22
N ILE A 716 -26.93 42.79 -8.97
CA ILE A 716 -27.44 41.76 -9.86
C ILE A 716 -27.61 42.41 -11.23
N SER A 717 -26.81 42.00 -12.21
CA SER A 717 -26.85 42.48 -13.59
C SER A 717 -27.25 41.36 -14.55
N ASP A 718 -28.05 41.73 -15.55
CA ASP A 718 -28.45 40.87 -16.66
C ASP A 718 -29.03 39.50 -16.24
N ALA A 719 -29.91 39.53 -15.23
CA ALA A 719 -30.63 38.34 -14.77
C ALA A 719 -31.65 37.87 -15.82
N GLY A 720 -31.46 36.65 -16.33
CA GLY A 720 -32.33 36.02 -17.33
C GLY A 720 -33.66 35.48 -16.75
N ALA A 721 -33.71 35.23 -15.44
CA ALA A 721 -34.88 34.72 -14.72
C ALA A 721 -35.31 35.66 -13.56
N GLU A 722 -36.33 35.25 -12.80
CA GLU A 722 -36.83 36.02 -11.66
C GLU A 722 -35.80 36.09 -10.52
N VAL A 723 -35.66 37.29 -9.94
CA VAL A 723 -34.80 37.56 -8.78
C VAL A 723 -35.66 37.64 -7.52
N THR A 724 -35.40 36.79 -6.53
CA THR A 724 -36.11 36.79 -5.24
C THR A 724 -35.18 37.22 -4.11
N LEU A 725 -35.53 38.29 -3.40
CA LEU A 725 -34.91 38.71 -2.14
C LEU A 725 -35.90 38.51 -1.00
N GLU A 726 -35.53 37.80 0.06
CA GLU A 726 -36.40 37.50 1.21
C GLU A 726 -35.65 37.73 2.51
N ARG A 727 -36.13 38.62 3.40
CA ARG A 727 -35.46 38.93 4.68
C ARG A 727 -33.98 39.31 4.49
N VAL A 728 -33.71 40.25 3.59
CA VAL A 728 -32.35 40.75 3.32
C VAL A 728 -32.10 42.03 4.10
N GLN A 729 -30.96 42.11 4.77
CA GLN A 729 -30.55 43.30 5.53
C GLN A 729 -29.23 43.85 4.99
N ILE A 730 -29.14 45.16 4.76
CA ILE A 730 -27.93 45.82 4.27
C ILE A 730 -27.59 46.98 5.20
N GLN A 731 -26.46 46.88 5.88
CA GLN A 731 -25.84 47.97 6.64
C GLN A 731 -24.81 48.67 5.73
N HIS A 732 -25.24 49.69 5.02
CA HIS A 732 -24.42 50.37 4.01
C HIS A 732 -23.44 51.38 4.65
N ALA A 733 -22.16 51.32 4.28
CA ALA A 733 -21.10 52.18 4.80
C ALA A 733 -20.95 53.54 4.07
N GLY A 734 -21.82 53.81 3.10
CA GLY A 734 -21.81 55.02 2.25
C GLY A 734 -20.97 54.85 0.98
N GLY A 735 -21.32 55.50 -0.12
CA GLY A 735 -20.68 55.30 -1.42
C GLY A 735 -21.57 55.67 -2.60
N VAL A 736 -21.02 55.57 -3.82
CA VAL A 736 -21.73 55.85 -5.08
C VAL A 736 -22.48 54.64 -5.65
N ALA A 737 -22.09 53.42 -5.25
CA ALA A 737 -22.78 52.22 -5.66
C ALA A 737 -24.16 52.13 -4.97
N PRO A 738 -25.18 51.55 -5.64
CA PRO A 738 -26.45 51.28 -5.00
C PRO A 738 -26.29 50.21 -3.91
N ALA A 739 -27.06 50.35 -2.82
CA ALA A 739 -27.10 49.32 -1.79
C ALA A 739 -27.77 48.03 -2.32
N VAL A 740 -28.75 48.14 -3.21
CA VAL A 740 -29.22 47.02 -4.04
C VAL A 740 -29.39 47.50 -5.47
N GLY A 741 -28.72 46.86 -6.43
CA GLY A 741 -28.94 47.04 -7.86
C GLY A 741 -29.46 45.74 -8.49
N ILE A 742 -30.58 45.80 -9.21
CA ILE A 742 -31.12 44.65 -9.96
C ILE A 742 -31.44 45.08 -11.39
N SER A 743 -30.86 44.37 -12.36
CA SER A 743 -31.20 44.45 -13.79
C SER A 743 -31.66 43.07 -14.28
N GLY A 744 -32.78 43.01 -15.01
CA GLY A 744 -33.31 41.73 -15.50
C GLY A 744 -34.77 41.75 -15.96
N SER A 745 -35.42 40.59 -15.90
CA SER A 745 -36.82 40.43 -16.33
C SER A 745 -37.84 40.77 -15.24
N SER A 746 -37.67 40.23 -14.03
CA SER A 746 -38.62 40.39 -12.92
C SER A 746 -37.96 40.23 -11.56
N ALA A 747 -38.54 40.83 -10.53
CA ALA A 747 -38.03 40.72 -9.16
C ALA A 747 -39.14 40.66 -8.09
N LEU A 748 -38.94 39.81 -7.09
CA LEU A 748 -39.74 39.74 -5.86
C LEU A 748 -38.84 40.13 -4.69
N VAL A 749 -39.16 41.24 -4.03
CA VAL A 749 -38.40 41.74 -2.88
C VAL A 749 -39.34 41.75 -1.68
N ASP A 750 -39.09 40.88 -0.70
CA ASP A 750 -39.86 40.76 0.52
C ASP A 750 -38.97 41.04 1.74
N ARG A 751 -39.39 41.98 2.58
CA ARG A 751 -38.70 42.35 3.83
C ARG A 751 -37.21 42.69 3.62
N LEU A 752 -36.94 43.60 2.68
CA LEU A 752 -35.62 44.21 2.50
C LEU A 752 -35.47 45.37 3.49
N ALA A 753 -34.38 45.39 4.27
CA ALA A 753 -34.03 46.49 5.15
C ALA A 753 -32.67 47.08 4.76
N ILE A 754 -32.63 48.36 4.37
CA ILE A 754 -31.40 49.08 4.03
C ILE A 754 -31.17 50.17 5.09
N LEU A 755 -30.10 50.00 5.86
CA LEU A 755 -29.66 50.88 6.92
C LEU A 755 -28.39 51.64 6.47
N GLY A 756 -28.20 52.85 7.00
CA GLY A 756 -27.10 53.74 6.62
C GLY A 756 -27.49 54.78 5.58
N THR A 757 -26.51 55.47 4.99
CA THR A 757 -26.75 56.60 4.06
C THR A 757 -26.14 56.34 2.68
N PRO A 758 -26.61 55.33 1.92
CA PRO A 758 -26.20 55.19 0.52
C PRO A 758 -26.66 56.38 -0.31
N LEU A 759 -25.96 56.71 -1.42
CA LEU A 759 -26.50 57.66 -2.39
C LEU A 759 -27.73 57.11 -3.10
N THR A 760 -27.72 55.81 -3.42
CA THR A 760 -28.86 55.07 -3.99
C THR A 760 -29.15 53.87 -3.11
N SER A 761 -30.32 53.82 -2.49
CA SER A 761 -30.76 52.67 -1.70
C SER A 761 -31.11 51.50 -2.61
N LEU A 762 -31.92 51.73 -3.65
CA LEU A 762 -32.41 50.68 -4.53
C LEU A 762 -32.42 51.16 -5.98
N ALA A 763 -31.79 50.42 -6.87
CA ALA A 763 -31.80 50.66 -8.31
C ALA A 763 -32.39 49.45 -9.05
N LEU A 764 -33.49 49.65 -9.77
CA LEU A 764 -34.19 48.60 -10.50
C LEU A 764 -34.28 48.95 -11.98
N ASN A 765 -33.65 48.15 -12.83
CA ASN A 765 -33.77 48.25 -14.28
C ASN A 765 -34.38 46.95 -14.83
N LEU A 766 -35.70 46.86 -14.82
CA LEU A 766 -36.41 45.64 -15.17
C LEU A 766 -37.21 45.83 -16.46
N SER A 767 -37.19 44.83 -17.34
CA SER A 767 -38.02 44.81 -18.55
C SER A 767 -39.47 44.36 -18.28
N GLY A 768 -39.72 43.61 -17.21
CA GLY A 768 -41.03 43.13 -16.80
C GLY A 768 -41.55 43.81 -15.53
N SER A 769 -41.80 43.04 -14.47
CA SER A 769 -42.42 43.53 -13.24
C SER A 769 -41.60 43.26 -11.97
N ALA A 770 -41.68 44.16 -11.00
CA ALA A 770 -41.23 43.93 -9.62
C ALA A 770 -42.36 44.07 -8.61
N ARG A 771 -42.31 43.26 -7.55
CA ARG A 771 -43.09 43.47 -6.32
C ARG A 771 -42.14 43.70 -5.16
N ILE A 772 -42.39 44.75 -4.39
CA ILE A 772 -41.60 45.09 -3.20
C ILE A 772 -42.58 45.16 -2.03
N HIS A 773 -42.42 44.26 -1.07
CA HIS A 773 -43.35 44.06 0.05
C HIS A 773 -42.63 44.24 1.40
N GLN A 774 -43.27 44.90 2.36
CA GLN A 774 -42.82 45.03 3.75
C GLN A 774 -41.36 45.48 3.93
N SER A 775 -40.90 46.41 3.09
CA SER A 775 -39.48 46.78 3.01
C SER A 775 -39.21 48.18 3.59
N GLN A 776 -38.04 48.34 4.22
CA GLN A 776 -37.54 49.58 4.80
C GLN A 776 -36.29 50.03 4.04
N LEU A 777 -36.39 51.16 3.34
CA LEU A 777 -35.33 51.70 2.50
C LEU A 777 -34.84 53.00 3.13
N GLY A 778 -33.56 53.05 3.52
CA GLY A 778 -32.94 54.23 4.12
C GLY A 778 -32.94 55.46 3.19
N PRO A 779 -32.32 56.59 3.62
CA PRO A 779 -32.43 57.90 2.98
C PRO A 779 -31.81 58.02 1.57
N GLY A 780 -31.21 56.97 1.03
CA GLY A 780 -30.69 56.95 -0.33
C GLY A 780 -31.78 56.93 -1.39
N GLY A 781 -31.42 57.35 -2.61
CA GLY A 781 -32.34 57.44 -3.73
C GLY A 781 -32.91 56.08 -4.16
N ILE A 782 -34.15 56.06 -4.64
CA ILE A 782 -34.73 54.93 -5.36
C ILE A 782 -34.75 55.26 -6.85
N THR A 783 -34.10 54.45 -7.67
CA THR A 783 -34.09 54.64 -9.12
C THR A 783 -34.83 53.48 -9.79
N VAL A 784 -35.83 53.82 -10.61
CA VAL A 784 -36.60 52.83 -11.38
C VAL A 784 -36.51 53.14 -12.86
N GLY A 785 -36.15 52.11 -13.65
CA GLY A 785 -36.10 52.10 -15.10
C GLY A 785 -37.49 52.00 -15.75
N SER A 786 -37.68 51.12 -16.73
CA SER A 786 -38.87 51.08 -17.60
C SER A 786 -39.94 50.02 -17.25
N GLY A 787 -39.77 49.27 -16.16
CA GLY A 787 -40.67 48.16 -15.77
C GLY A 787 -41.92 48.57 -14.97
N THR A 788 -42.75 47.59 -14.60
CA THR A 788 -43.91 47.80 -13.71
C THR A 788 -43.55 47.43 -12.27
N ILE A 789 -43.68 48.33 -11.30
CA ILE A 789 -43.32 48.10 -9.90
C ILE A 789 -44.53 48.27 -8.99
N ASP A 790 -44.79 47.29 -8.13
CA ASP A 790 -45.81 47.35 -7.07
C ASP A 790 -45.11 47.41 -5.71
N PHE A 791 -45.21 48.55 -5.02
CA PHE A 791 -44.79 48.74 -3.65
C PHE A 791 -45.99 48.48 -2.72
N GLU A 792 -45.84 47.58 -1.75
CA GLU A 792 -46.86 47.27 -0.75
C GLU A 792 -46.24 47.30 0.65
N ASP A 793 -46.76 48.16 1.52
CA ASP A 793 -46.25 48.36 2.89
C ASP A 793 -44.74 48.71 2.93
N VAL A 794 -44.30 49.61 2.04
CA VAL A 794 -42.89 50.03 1.92
C VAL A 794 -42.67 51.41 2.53
N HIS A 795 -41.60 51.55 3.31
CA HIS A 795 -41.15 52.84 3.85
C HIS A 795 -39.80 53.22 3.23
N ALA A 796 -39.75 54.33 2.51
CA ALA A 796 -38.56 54.86 1.88
C ALA A 796 -38.33 56.32 2.29
N GLU A 797 -37.19 56.63 2.90
CA GLU A 797 -36.89 57.97 3.42
C GLU A 797 -36.29 58.92 2.36
N GLY A 798 -35.65 58.38 1.33
CA GLY A 798 -34.90 59.13 0.31
C GLY A 798 -35.72 59.66 -0.86
N PHE A 799 -35.05 60.33 -1.80
CA PHE A 799 -35.69 60.78 -3.04
C PHE A 799 -35.97 59.59 -3.98
N ALA A 800 -36.99 59.67 -4.83
CA ALA A 800 -37.29 58.67 -5.86
C ALA A 800 -37.16 59.29 -7.25
N THR A 801 -36.42 58.64 -8.15
CA THR A 801 -36.28 59.03 -9.55
C THR A 801 -36.84 57.93 -10.43
N LEU A 802 -37.89 58.27 -11.18
CA LEU A 802 -38.63 57.34 -12.03
C LEU A 802 -38.39 57.74 -13.49
N THR A 803 -37.68 56.92 -14.25
CA THR A 803 -37.27 57.28 -15.62
C THR A 803 -38.20 56.71 -16.70
N GLY A 804 -39.06 55.75 -16.33
CA GLY A 804 -40.08 55.15 -17.19
C GLY A 804 -40.95 54.16 -16.41
N GLY A 805 -41.81 53.42 -17.10
CA GLY A 805 -42.59 52.33 -16.51
C GLY A 805 -43.78 52.79 -15.65
N ARG A 806 -44.36 51.85 -14.89
CA ARG A 806 -45.54 52.10 -14.05
C ARG A 806 -45.27 51.70 -12.61
N ILE A 807 -45.50 52.59 -11.66
CA ILE A 807 -45.36 52.33 -10.24
C ILE A 807 -46.71 52.45 -9.55
N MET A 808 -47.05 51.44 -8.76
CA MET A 808 -48.19 51.47 -7.86
C MET A 808 -47.66 51.39 -6.43
N ALA A 809 -47.98 52.37 -5.59
CA ALA A 809 -47.59 52.39 -4.19
C ALA A 809 -48.82 52.23 -3.31
N ARG A 810 -48.91 51.11 -2.59
CA ARG A 810 -50.03 50.75 -1.72
C ARG A 810 -49.61 50.74 -0.27
N ASN A 811 -50.34 51.47 0.58
CA ASN A 811 -50.02 51.65 2.00
C ASN A 811 -48.54 51.99 2.26
N SER A 812 -47.90 52.69 1.31
CA SER A 812 -46.46 52.91 1.31
C SER A 812 -46.15 54.39 1.54
N GLN A 813 -44.99 54.67 2.15
CA GLN A 813 -44.44 56.00 2.34
C GLN A 813 -43.19 56.13 1.48
N LEU A 814 -43.25 56.95 0.44
CA LEU A 814 -42.12 57.27 -0.44
C LEU A 814 -41.59 58.65 -0.07
N GLY A 815 -40.26 58.83 -0.12
CA GLY A 815 -39.60 59.91 0.61
C GLY A 815 -39.78 61.32 0.04
N SER A 816 -38.93 62.25 0.46
CA SER A 816 -39.22 63.70 0.41
C SER A 816 -39.32 64.33 -0.97
N VAL A 817 -38.71 63.75 -2.01
CA VAL A 817 -38.76 64.27 -3.38
C VAL A 817 -38.96 63.13 -4.37
N ILE A 818 -39.97 63.21 -5.23
CA ILE A 818 -40.24 62.25 -6.30
C ILE A 818 -40.09 62.97 -7.65
N SER A 819 -39.20 62.50 -8.51
CA SER A 819 -39.01 63.02 -9.87
C SER A 819 -39.50 62.01 -10.90
N LEU A 820 -40.45 62.43 -11.74
CA LEU A 820 -40.95 61.65 -12.87
C LEU A 820 -40.31 62.16 -14.15
N LEU A 821 -39.64 61.28 -14.89
CA LEU A 821 -38.98 61.57 -16.15
C LEU A 821 -39.53 60.64 -17.24
N GLY A 822 -39.49 61.09 -18.50
CA GLY A 822 -39.87 60.27 -19.65
C GLY A 822 -41.36 59.92 -19.69
N GLN A 823 -41.68 58.62 -19.70
CA GLN A 823 -43.04 58.06 -19.75
C GLN A 823 -43.42 57.38 -18.43
N ALA A 824 -42.83 57.80 -17.31
CA ALA A 824 -43.10 57.23 -16.00
C ALA A 824 -44.53 57.52 -15.54
N VAL A 825 -45.19 56.51 -14.98
CA VAL A 825 -46.54 56.61 -14.44
C VAL A 825 -46.52 56.20 -12.97
N LEU A 826 -47.00 57.05 -12.07
CA LEU A 826 -47.04 56.83 -10.63
C LEU A 826 -48.49 56.88 -10.11
N GLY A 827 -48.90 55.81 -9.43
CA GLY A 827 -50.18 55.69 -8.74
C GLY A 827 -50.01 55.37 -7.27
N PHE A 828 -50.96 55.83 -6.47
CA PHE A 828 -51.00 55.60 -5.03
C PHE A 828 -52.36 55.00 -4.64
N ASP A 829 -52.36 54.02 -3.73
CA ASP A 829 -53.57 53.39 -3.16
C ASP A 829 -53.35 53.14 -1.66
N GLY A 830 -53.66 54.16 -0.85
CA GLY A 830 -53.34 54.19 0.58
C GLY A 830 -51.87 54.55 0.87
N GLY A 831 -51.62 55.21 2.01
CA GLY A 831 -50.30 55.74 2.39
C GLY A 831 -50.34 57.20 2.85
N ALA A 832 -49.18 57.79 3.15
CA ALA A 832 -49.03 59.19 3.54
C ALA A 832 -47.95 59.89 2.70
N LEU A 833 -48.30 61.00 2.05
CA LEU A 833 -47.40 61.84 1.25
C LEU A 833 -47.05 63.17 1.96
N GLY A 834 -47.21 63.23 3.29
CA GLY A 834 -46.95 64.43 4.08
C GLY A 834 -45.53 64.98 3.90
N GLY A 835 -45.40 66.16 3.28
CA GLY A 835 -44.11 66.81 3.03
C GLY A 835 -43.30 66.22 1.87
N VAL A 836 -43.96 65.54 0.92
CA VAL A 836 -43.35 65.02 -0.31
C VAL A 836 -43.51 66.03 -1.45
N MET A 837 -42.38 66.42 -2.05
CA MET A 837 -42.32 67.23 -3.26
C MET A 837 -42.38 66.33 -4.50
N ILE A 838 -43.29 66.59 -5.43
CA ILE A 838 -43.40 65.84 -6.68
C ILE A 838 -43.02 66.75 -7.84
N LEU A 839 -42.01 66.33 -8.61
CA LEU A 839 -41.52 67.00 -9.80
C LEU A 839 -41.88 66.15 -11.03
N ASP A 840 -42.95 66.52 -11.72
CA ASP A 840 -43.41 65.80 -12.91
C ASP A 840 -42.89 66.44 -14.20
N PHE A 841 -41.81 65.87 -14.75
CA PHE A 841 -41.23 66.29 -16.03
C PHE A 841 -41.80 65.50 -17.23
N THR A 842 -42.88 64.72 -17.06
CA THR A 842 -43.42 63.88 -18.13
C THR A 842 -44.39 64.66 -19.01
N GLU A 843 -44.19 64.64 -20.34
CA GLU A 843 -45.03 65.35 -21.32
C GLU A 843 -46.48 64.82 -21.40
N SER A 844 -46.81 63.77 -20.67
CA SER A 844 -48.07 63.00 -20.80
C SER A 844 -48.89 62.88 -19.51
N GLY A 845 -48.48 63.53 -18.41
CA GLY A 845 -49.19 63.48 -17.12
C GLY A 845 -48.96 62.16 -16.40
N GLY A 846 -47.80 62.02 -15.76
CA GLY A 846 -47.31 60.79 -15.15
C GLY A 846 -47.96 60.42 -13.82
N LEU A 847 -49.07 61.05 -13.42
CA LEU A 847 -49.73 60.83 -12.13
C LEU A 847 -51.14 60.25 -12.31
N LEU A 848 -51.42 59.10 -11.68
CA LEU A 848 -52.71 58.39 -11.79
C LEU A 848 -53.75 58.77 -10.72
N HIS A 849 -53.34 59.38 -9.61
CA HIS A 849 -54.18 59.71 -8.45
C HIS A 849 -53.84 61.10 -7.90
N ASP A 850 -54.79 61.74 -7.19
CA ASP A 850 -54.60 63.06 -6.57
C ASP A 850 -53.65 62.97 -5.35
N PRO A 851 -52.39 63.42 -5.46
CA PRO A 851 -51.41 63.29 -4.38
C PRO A 851 -51.72 64.20 -3.19
N VAL A 852 -52.47 65.29 -3.40
CA VAL A 852 -52.87 66.24 -2.34
C VAL A 852 -53.86 65.58 -1.38
N SER A 853 -54.80 64.81 -1.92
CA SER A 853 -55.77 64.04 -1.10
C SER A 853 -55.10 62.99 -0.20
N LEU A 854 -53.86 62.61 -0.52
CA LEU A 854 -53.03 61.66 0.22
C LEU A 854 -51.99 62.35 1.11
N GLY A 855 -52.06 63.68 1.25
CA GLY A 855 -51.27 64.47 2.19
C GLY A 855 -50.07 65.22 1.60
N ALA A 856 -49.83 65.17 0.28
CA ALA A 856 -48.81 66.01 -0.34
C ALA A 856 -49.16 67.50 -0.21
N ASN A 857 -48.17 68.35 0.06
CA ASN A 857 -48.39 69.79 0.13
C ASN A 857 -48.71 70.31 -1.29
N PRO A 858 -49.86 70.97 -1.52
CA PRO A 858 -50.22 71.50 -2.84
C PRO A 858 -49.17 72.42 -3.46
N GLU A 859 -48.38 73.13 -2.64
CA GLU A 859 -47.30 74.02 -3.11
C GLU A 859 -46.02 73.28 -3.52
N GLU A 860 -45.92 71.99 -3.19
CA GLU A 860 -44.74 71.15 -3.45
C GLU A 860 -44.96 70.15 -4.61
N VAL A 861 -46.10 70.22 -5.29
CA VAL A 861 -46.37 69.46 -6.52
C VAL A 861 -46.17 70.38 -7.73
N TYR A 862 -45.12 70.16 -8.52
CA TYR A 862 -44.73 71.00 -9.64
C TYR A 862 -44.57 70.18 -10.93
N SER A 863 -45.15 70.67 -12.03
CA SER A 863 -44.85 70.20 -13.39
C SER A 863 -44.21 71.36 -14.17
N PRO A 864 -42.97 71.24 -14.68
CA PRO A 864 -42.28 72.29 -15.42
C PRO A 864 -42.78 72.45 -16.87
N ILE A 865 -43.74 71.64 -17.33
CA ILE A 865 -44.20 71.71 -18.71
C ILE A 865 -45.03 72.98 -18.89
N ASP A 866 -44.43 73.91 -19.60
CA ASP A 866 -45.02 75.15 -20.03
C ASP A 866 -46.04 74.86 -21.15
N PHE A 867 -47.32 74.82 -20.79
CA PHE A 867 -48.42 74.70 -21.75
C PHE A 867 -48.62 75.96 -22.59
N ASP A 868 -47.84 77.04 -22.39
CA ASP A 868 -48.10 78.35 -23.00
C ASP A 868 -47.81 78.41 -24.52
N ASN A 869 -47.21 77.37 -25.13
CA ASN A 869 -46.93 77.33 -26.58
C ASN A 869 -47.97 76.57 -27.43
N ASP A 870 -49.03 76.02 -26.84
CA ASP A 870 -50.15 75.45 -27.61
C ASP A 870 -51.51 75.97 -27.11
N PRO A 871 -52.02 77.07 -27.69
CA PRO A 871 -53.27 77.69 -27.26
C PRO A 871 -54.52 76.87 -27.63
N LEU A 872 -54.41 75.73 -28.34
CA LEU A 872 -55.55 74.90 -28.73
C LEU A 872 -55.89 73.78 -27.74
N HIS A 873 -54.99 73.42 -26.82
CA HIS A 873 -55.22 72.32 -25.86
C HIS A 873 -55.71 72.77 -24.46
N CYS A 874 -55.91 74.07 -24.24
CA CYS A 874 -56.57 74.59 -23.02
C CYS A 874 -58.08 74.25 -22.92
N ALA A 875 -58.69 73.66 -23.96
CA ALA A 875 -60.14 73.50 -24.07
C ALA A 875 -60.70 72.14 -23.58
N ASP A 876 -59.84 71.14 -23.31
CA ASP A 876 -60.28 69.80 -22.87
C ASP A 876 -60.26 69.60 -21.34
N TYR A 877 -60.00 70.65 -20.56
CA TYR A 877 -60.04 70.63 -19.08
C TYR A 877 -61.12 71.58 -18.50
N PRO A 878 -62.01 71.14 -17.59
CA PRO A 878 -63.13 71.97 -17.12
C PRO A 878 -62.78 72.87 -15.90
N PRO A 879 -63.46 74.02 -15.74
CA PRO A 879 -63.09 75.34 -16.26
C PRO A 879 -62.06 76.12 -15.39
N PRO A 880 -61.21 76.98 -15.99
CA PRO A 880 -60.23 77.81 -15.28
C PRO A 880 -60.84 79.08 -14.65
N GLN A 881 -60.34 79.50 -13.49
CA GLN A 881 -60.37 80.91 -13.08
C GLN A 881 -58.97 81.49 -13.30
N THR A 882 -58.89 82.55 -14.11
CA THR A 882 -57.68 83.27 -14.50
C THR A 882 -57.24 84.27 -13.42
N ARG A 883 -55.93 84.48 -13.24
CA ARG A 883 -55.38 85.68 -12.56
C ARG A 883 -55.14 86.77 -13.63
N PRO A 884 -55.57 88.03 -13.43
CA PRO A 884 -55.66 89.01 -14.51
C PRO A 884 -54.34 89.66 -14.97
N ASP A 885 -53.20 89.34 -14.34
CA ASP A 885 -52.01 90.19 -14.34
C ASP A 885 -50.75 89.58 -14.97
N THR A 886 -50.71 88.28 -15.29
CA THR A 886 -49.50 87.65 -15.86
C THR A 886 -49.72 86.69 -17.02
N GLY A 887 -50.94 86.23 -17.29
CA GLY A 887 -51.22 85.30 -18.40
C GLY A 887 -50.66 83.88 -18.25
N ALA A 888 -49.90 83.57 -17.19
CA ALA A 888 -49.34 82.24 -16.95
C ALA A 888 -50.38 81.29 -16.31
N CYS A 889 -50.42 80.03 -16.76
CA CYS A 889 -51.19 78.96 -16.12
C CYS A 889 -50.50 78.52 -14.81
N VAL A 890 -51.04 78.91 -13.66
CA VAL A 890 -50.60 78.38 -12.36
C VAL A 890 -51.82 78.04 -11.50
N ARG A 891 -51.99 76.75 -11.16
CA ARG A 891 -52.84 76.31 -10.04
C ARG A 891 -52.14 75.26 -9.18
N PRO A 892 -52.16 75.42 -7.85
CA PRO A 892 -51.91 74.32 -6.91
C PRO A 892 -53.10 73.35 -6.92
N GLY A 893 -52.83 72.06 -7.07
CA GLY A 893 -53.77 70.95 -6.80
C GLY A 893 -54.96 70.80 -7.76
N VAL A 894 -54.75 70.19 -8.94
CA VAL A 894 -55.78 69.46 -9.71
C VAL A 894 -55.09 68.31 -10.49
N PRO A 895 -55.61 67.07 -10.50
CA PRO A 895 -54.99 65.90 -11.13
C PRO A 895 -55.19 65.87 -12.67
N PRO A 896 -54.33 65.15 -13.43
CA PRO A 896 -54.52 64.96 -14.88
C PRO A 896 -55.70 63.98 -15.18
N PRO A 897 -56.22 63.95 -16.42
CA PRO A 897 -57.48 63.33 -16.78
C PRO A 897 -57.35 61.82 -16.97
N ARG A 898 -58.50 61.14 -16.92
CA ARG A 898 -58.63 59.68 -17.01
C ARG A 898 -58.15 59.07 -18.32
#